data_AF-Q12RK0-F1
#
_entry.id   AF-Q12RK0-F1
#
_cell.length_a   1.000
_cell.length_b   1.000
_cell.length_c   1.000
_cell.angle_alpha   90.00
_cell.angle_beta   90.00
_cell.angle_gamma   90.00
#
_symmetry.space_group_name_H-M   'P 1'
#
loop_
_entity.id
_entity.type
_entity.pdbx_description
1 polymer ?
#
loop_
_entity_poly.entity_id
_entity_poly.type
_entity_poly.pdbx_seq_one_letter_code
_entity_poly.pdbx_strand_id
1 'polypeptide(L)'
;MELKNLFKLGAISTALILAGCGGDINISTAADPAAPTIPVTPPPVTQTPQQIAYSGFATKSTSVTSVDGKEVWLLKGTLASTAAKASSQSSSSQSTGGQTGNKIVLGNDVVWQLDGAVIVGGDNTNPMELTLEAGTKVLGGSDSYLVISRGSKIYAQGTKAAPIVFTSLETALGEAGKAGQWGGLVLLGNAPVNSCPDLNNCAAAFEVGNHNYGGNDTQDSSGTLQYVRVEFGGFKINDTQEMNGISFAGVGSGTVVDHVQVHMNNDDGLEFWGGNVSVSHVVLTENFDDSLDWTNGWQGSAQHVYIRQGDNSSNRGIEADSNSDAAASPMSKPALANITVQVGNGTNSNGDDAEGILFRKGTGVTAYNLLVKGDVNSGECLEVNDDNTVNNANTAELTMEHSLIDCVEPFKNAKADAAEGRTLALDVKAWYQGQTGNLVGASDLTGYMPNSSSIALSAGKANLSNLDDRLTNANYIGAFDGSTDWTKDWTTAIHSDTTPVPTALPTLTSCPVGTSAESVVAGTLKDSKINLVCRLEGNVLSNTTLLAGQNVMYKIDGGAVIVGGDKKDSATLAIQAGAQLFATPNSYIAVSRGSKIMAKGSAAHPIVMTSQQDVLMGAEGERGQWGGLVVLGKGLTNTCPDKNACDASFEVGDFPYGGNDNSDNSGQISYVVIKYAGFKVNDTQEMNGISFAAVGSGTQVDHIQVHANGDDGVEFWGGAVNLKYVYLTHNFDDSLDWTNGWTGKAQFVYITHEDGQANRGIEGDSHKGASDTPISAPKLANFTILPGVDVENASGDKGEGILLRVATAGELYNVLVQGRKGSTSTTESGECLELDGSYAGLIDNVNNKTLTMSHSVIDCNEPFKYSSDNAATANAVNVETWFLGQTGNSTSAVTLTDGMPAATDTVLLGKGKDLSAQDSFFESTNYIGAFDGKKDWRQGWVHIPQ
;
A
#
# COMPACT_ATOMS: atom_id res chain seq x y z
N MET A 1 -23.26 40.11 -34.34
CA MET A 1 -22.57 41.42 -34.40
C MET A 1 -21.38 41.30 -33.47
N GLU A 2 -20.33 40.63 -33.91
CA GLU A 2 -19.18 41.15 -34.69
C GLU A 2 -18.02 41.54 -33.77
N LEU A 3 -17.13 40.57 -33.55
CA LEU A 3 -15.74 40.76 -33.14
C LEU A 3 -14.86 40.01 -34.14
N LYS A 4 -14.92 40.47 -35.40
CA LYS A 4 -13.92 40.21 -36.44
C LYS A 4 -13.44 41.58 -36.87
N ASN A 5 -12.21 41.95 -36.50
CA ASN A 5 -11.34 42.97 -37.10
C ASN A 5 -10.47 43.57 -36.00
N LEU A 6 -9.25 43.07 -35.83
CA LEU A 6 -8.04 43.83 -35.44
C LEU A 6 -6.86 42.87 -35.19
N PHE A 7 -6.38 42.18 -36.24
CA PHE A 7 -4.95 41.80 -36.33
C PHE A 7 -4.52 41.57 -37.79
N LYS A 8 -4.86 42.55 -38.63
CA LYS A 8 -4.21 42.79 -39.93
C LYS A 8 -3.62 44.20 -39.89
N LEU A 9 -2.46 44.37 -39.27
CA LEU A 9 -1.60 45.56 -39.38
C LEU A 9 -0.28 45.28 -38.64
N GLY A 10 0.54 44.40 -39.22
CA GLY A 10 1.87 44.04 -38.68
C GLY A 10 2.84 43.53 -39.75
N ALA A 11 2.55 43.78 -41.02
CA ALA A 11 3.46 43.53 -42.13
C ALA A 11 3.41 44.76 -43.04
N ILE A 12 4.57 45.21 -43.53
CA ILE A 12 4.87 46.49 -44.19
C ILE A 12 5.47 47.52 -43.23
N SER A 13 6.70 47.26 -42.79
CA SER A 13 7.72 48.28 -42.42
C SER A 13 9.10 47.63 -42.29
N THR A 14 9.67 47.16 -43.40
CA THR A 14 11.13 46.81 -43.46
C THR A 14 11.70 46.75 -44.88
N ALA A 15 11.08 47.42 -45.85
CA ALA A 15 11.61 47.53 -47.21
C ALA A 15 11.57 48.99 -47.67
N LEU A 16 12.47 49.81 -47.15
CA LEU A 16 12.93 51.08 -47.73
C LEU A 16 13.91 51.73 -46.75
N ILE A 17 15.21 51.55 -46.97
CA ILE A 17 16.33 52.47 -46.71
C ILE A 17 17.60 51.66 -46.99
N LEU A 18 18.10 51.70 -48.23
CA LEU A 18 19.50 51.95 -48.59
C LEU A 18 19.67 51.87 -50.12
N ALA A 19 19.28 52.95 -50.79
CA ALA A 19 19.88 53.35 -52.05
C ALA A 19 20.57 54.70 -51.79
N GLY A 20 21.90 54.68 -51.78
CA GLY A 20 22.75 55.83 -51.54
C GLY A 20 24.10 55.64 -52.23
N CYS A 21 24.12 56.04 -53.51
CA CYS A 21 25.22 56.58 -54.31
C CYS A 21 26.66 56.04 -54.16
N GLY A 22 27.25 55.65 -55.29
CA GLY A 22 28.70 55.76 -55.52
C GLY A 22 29.21 54.76 -56.55
N GLY A 23 29.23 55.13 -57.82
CA GLY A 23 29.61 54.26 -58.93
C GLY A 23 31.10 53.93 -59.00
N ASP A 24 31.40 52.86 -59.74
CA ASP A 24 32.22 52.96 -60.96
C ASP A 24 31.84 51.81 -61.92
N ILE A 25 31.35 52.18 -63.09
CA ILE A 25 31.12 51.28 -64.22
C ILE A 25 32.35 51.42 -65.13
N ASN A 26 33.17 50.37 -65.20
CA ASN A 26 34.17 50.22 -66.24
C ASN A 26 33.67 49.20 -67.28
N ILE A 27 33.22 49.71 -68.42
CA ILE A 27 33.01 48.93 -69.64
C ILE A 27 34.31 48.97 -70.43
N SER A 28 34.99 47.84 -70.55
CA SER A 28 35.98 47.62 -71.60
C SER A 28 35.37 46.73 -72.68
N THR A 29 35.18 47.28 -73.87
CA THR A 29 34.82 46.53 -75.08
C THR A 29 36.09 46.07 -75.81
N ALA A 30 36.27 44.76 -75.94
CA ALA A 30 36.75 44.04 -77.14
C ALA A 30 37.47 42.72 -76.78
N ALA A 31 36.87 41.59 -77.17
CA ALA A 31 37.44 40.58 -78.09
C ALA A 31 36.72 39.23 -77.93
N ASP A 32 36.01 38.80 -78.97
CA ASP A 32 35.71 37.38 -79.24
C ASP A 32 36.84 36.77 -80.09
N PRO A 33 37.05 35.43 -80.14
CA PRO A 33 36.42 34.35 -79.36
C PRO A 33 37.43 33.41 -78.67
N ALA A 34 37.07 32.81 -77.54
CA ALA A 34 37.74 31.64 -76.99
C ALA A 34 36.77 30.44 -76.96
N ALA A 35 37.33 29.27 -77.23
CA ALA A 35 36.69 27.97 -77.48
C ALA A 35 35.57 27.56 -76.50
N PRO A 36 34.62 26.68 -76.92
CA PRO A 36 33.56 26.19 -76.06
C PRO A 36 34.13 25.49 -74.82
N THR A 37 33.78 25.99 -73.64
CA THR A 37 34.02 25.32 -72.37
C THR A 37 33.07 24.13 -72.24
N ILE A 38 33.64 22.95 -71.97
CA ILE A 38 32.93 21.73 -71.66
C ILE A 38 32.09 21.95 -70.38
N PRO A 39 30.82 21.47 -70.31
CA PRO A 39 30.06 21.49 -69.06
C PRO A 39 30.81 20.69 -68.01
N VAL A 40 31.25 21.34 -66.94
CA VAL A 40 31.78 20.66 -65.76
C VAL A 40 30.58 19.99 -65.08
N THR A 41 30.46 18.67 -65.18
CA THR A 41 29.59 17.88 -64.32
C THR A 41 29.96 18.16 -62.86
N PRO A 42 29.00 18.53 -61.98
CA PRO A 42 29.30 18.67 -60.56
C PRO A 42 29.94 17.38 -60.03
N PRO A 43 30.93 17.45 -59.13
CA PRO A 43 31.50 16.24 -58.54
C PRO A 43 30.39 15.44 -57.84
N PRO A 44 30.41 14.10 -57.89
CA PRO A 44 29.44 13.28 -57.18
C PRO A 44 29.48 13.63 -55.69
N VAL A 45 28.33 13.99 -55.13
CA VAL A 45 28.19 14.23 -53.69
C VAL A 45 28.48 12.90 -52.98
N THR A 46 29.63 12.81 -52.30
CA THR A 46 29.95 11.68 -51.41
C THR A 46 28.97 11.69 -50.24
N GLN A 47 27.99 10.79 -50.29
CA GLN A 47 27.03 10.57 -49.19
C GLN A 47 27.73 9.87 -48.01
N THR A 48 27.38 10.24 -46.78
CA THR A 48 27.83 9.54 -45.57
C THR A 48 27.21 8.13 -45.48
N PRO A 49 27.80 7.20 -44.71
CA PRO A 49 27.20 5.89 -44.46
C PRO A 49 25.77 5.97 -43.91
N GLN A 50 25.47 6.91 -43.00
CA GLN A 50 24.10 7.16 -42.52
C GLN A 50 23.17 7.62 -43.66
N GLN A 51 23.65 8.54 -44.51
CA GLN A 51 22.86 9.00 -45.66
C GLN A 51 22.54 7.88 -46.64
N ILE A 52 23.44 6.92 -46.82
CA ILE A 52 23.19 5.74 -47.64
C ILE A 52 22.17 4.82 -46.96
N ALA A 53 22.35 4.51 -45.67
CA ALA A 53 21.49 3.60 -44.92
C ALA A 53 20.03 4.09 -44.84
N TYR A 54 19.83 5.40 -44.76
CA TYR A 54 18.52 6.03 -44.60
C TYR A 54 17.91 6.51 -45.92
N SER A 55 18.70 6.50 -47.00
CA SER A 55 18.21 6.86 -48.33
C SER A 55 17.06 5.95 -48.75
N GLY A 56 15.92 6.57 -49.09
CA GLY A 56 14.73 5.87 -49.59
C GLY A 56 13.53 5.87 -48.67
N PHE A 57 13.71 6.04 -47.35
CA PHE A 57 12.59 6.12 -46.39
C PHE A 57 12.67 7.31 -45.43
N ALA A 58 13.84 7.94 -45.27
CA ALA A 58 14.02 9.10 -44.41
C ALA A 58 14.90 10.18 -45.06
N THR A 59 14.76 11.42 -44.58
CA THR A 59 15.59 12.55 -45.00
C THR A 59 16.17 13.27 -43.79
N LYS A 60 17.38 13.82 -43.92
CA LYS A 60 18.00 14.58 -42.82
C LYS A 60 17.20 15.86 -42.57
N SER A 61 16.86 16.12 -41.30
CA SER A 61 16.15 17.33 -40.91
C SER A 61 17.04 18.56 -41.08
N THR A 62 16.46 19.64 -41.65
CA THR A 62 17.13 20.94 -41.78
C THR A 62 16.63 21.96 -40.76
N SER A 63 15.46 21.73 -40.17
CA SER A 63 14.85 22.59 -39.15
C SER A 63 15.36 22.27 -37.76
N VAL A 64 15.51 20.99 -37.45
CA VAL A 64 16.05 20.49 -36.18
C VAL A 64 17.33 19.72 -36.50
N THR A 65 18.49 20.32 -36.26
CA THR A 65 19.75 19.76 -36.75
C THR A 65 20.33 18.69 -35.81
N SER A 66 20.08 18.79 -34.50
CA SER A 66 20.49 17.79 -33.52
C SER A 66 19.65 17.80 -32.25
N VAL A 67 19.45 16.62 -31.66
CA VAL A 67 18.86 16.39 -30.33
C VAL A 67 19.76 15.39 -29.60
N ASP A 68 20.06 15.62 -28.32
CA ASP A 68 20.96 14.78 -27.50
C ASP A 68 22.34 14.50 -28.15
N GLY A 69 22.84 15.47 -28.92
CA GLY A 69 24.10 15.34 -29.66
C GLY A 69 24.05 14.42 -30.88
N LYS A 70 22.86 13.94 -31.27
CA LYS A 70 22.63 13.10 -32.47
C LYS A 70 21.93 13.88 -33.57
N GLU A 71 22.17 13.51 -34.83
CA GLU A 71 21.45 14.09 -35.97
C GLU A 71 19.97 13.70 -35.95
N VAL A 72 19.10 14.57 -36.48
CA VAL A 72 17.66 14.28 -36.61
C VAL A 72 17.28 13.91 -38.05
N TRP A 73 16.49 12.86 -38.20
CA TRP A 73 16.04 12.31 -39.48
C TRP A 73 14.51 12.20 -39.53
N LEU A 74 13.93 12.68 -40.63
CA LEU A 74 12.49 12.80 -40.85
C LEU A 74 11.92 11.54 -41.49
N LEU A 75 10.84 11.01 -40.93
CA LEU A 75 9.95 10.01 -41.51
C LEU A 75 8.68 10.71 -41.99
N LYS A 76 8.21 10.38 -43.20
CA LYS A 76 7.05 11.07 -43.80
C LYS A 76 6.21 10.12 -44.64
N GLY A 77 4.88 10.24 -44.52
CA GLY A 77 3.92 9.55 -45.39
C GLY A 77 3.96 8.03 -45.24
N THR A 78 3.59 7.32 -46.30
CA THR A 78 3.58 5.84 -46.29
C THR A 78 4.99 5.28 -46.51
N LEU A 79 5.50 4.56 -45.51
CA LEU A 79 6.72 3.77 -45.60
C LEU A 79 6.43 2.49 -46.39
N ALA A 80 7.14 2.30 -47.50
CA ALA A 80 6.96 1.16 -48.42
C ALA A 80 8.32 0.57 -48.85
N SER A 81 8.29 -0.63 -49.43
CA SER A 81 9.50 -1.30 -49.93
C SER A 81 10.17 -0.51 -51.04
N THR A 82 11.48 -0.28 -50.95
CA THR A 82 12.29 0.34 -52.01
C THR A 82 13.24 -0.68 -52.66
N ALA A 83 13.73 -0.38 -53.87
CA ALA A 83 14.78 -1.18 -54.51
C ALA A 83 16.09 -1.02 -53.71
N ALA A 84 16.49 -2.08 -53.01
CA ALA A 84 17.49 -2.11 -51.94
C ALA A 84 18.79 -1.32 -52.20
N LYS A 85 19.24 -0.58 -51.17
CA LYS A 85 20.65 -0.26 -50.91
C LYS A 85 20.97 -0.60 -49.45
N ALA A 86 21.41 -1.82 -49.21
CA ALA A 86 21.76 -2.29 -47.86
C ALA A 86 23.10 -1.72 -47.41
N SER A 87 23.16 -1.16 -46.20
CA SER A 87 24.37 -1.21 -45.36
C SER A 87 24.01 -1.12 -43.88
N SER A 88 24.11 -2.24 -43.16
CA SER A 88 24.15 -2.27 -41.69
C SER A 88 25.61 -2.30 -41.24
N GLN A 89 26.05 -1.33 -40.43
CA GLN A 89 27.29 -1.45 -39.65
C GLN A 89 26.96 -1.36 -38.16
N SER A 90 27.47 -2.33 -37.40
CA SER A 90 27.36 -2.40 -35.94
C SER A 90 28.69 -2.02 -35.32
N SER A 91 28.67 -1.08 -34.38
CA SER A 91 29.72 -0.87 -33.40
C SER A 91 29.17 -1.19 -32.01
N SER A 92 30.01 -1.47 -31.01
CA SER A 92 29.62 -2.08 -29.72
C SER A 92 28.68 -1.24 -28.82
N SER A 93 28.18 -0.09 -29.27
CA SER A 93 27.20 0.74 -28.56
C SER A 93 26.26 1.57 -29.44
N GLN A 94 26.37 1.52 -30.76
CA GLN A 94 25.51 2.26 -31.72
C GLN A 94 25.33 1.44 -33.00
N SER A 95 24.10 1.35 -33.48
CA SER A 95 23.75 0.68 -34.74
C SER A 95 22.97 1.61 -35.67
N THR A 96 23.42 1.67 -36.93
CA THR A 96 22.98 2.64 -37.96
C THR A 96 21.76 2.14 -38.76
N GLY A 97 21.05 1.10 -38.29
CA GLY A 97 19.79 0.64 -38.90
C GLY A 97 19.79 0.50 -40.43
N GLY A 98 18.66 0.85 -41.07
CA GLY A 98 18.49 0.94 -42.52
C GLY A 98 17.31 0.13 -43.09
N GLN A 99 17.10 0.19 -44.40
CA GLN A 99 16.03 -0.57 -45.08
C GLN A 99 16.57 -1.77 -45.85
N THR A 100 15.96 -2.95 -45.66
CA THR A 100 16.18 -4.16 -46.46
C THR A 100 14.84 -4.75 -46.90
N GLY A 101 14.50 -4.59 -48.18
CA GLY A 101 13.22 -5.07 -48.71
C GLY A 101 12.03 -4.38 -48.01
N ASN A 102 11.18 -5.18 -47.38
CA ASN A 102 10.02 -4.71 -46.63
C ASN A 102 10.31 -4.48 -45.13
N LYS A 103 11.59 -4.53 -44.70
CA LYS A 103 12.00 -4.26 -43.32
C LYS A 103 12.74 -2.92 -43.23
N ILE A 104 12.33 -2.07 -42.31
CA ILE A 104 13.01 -0.83 -41.92
C ILE A 104 13.48 -1.00 -40.48
N VAL A 105 14.76 -0.69 -40.22
CA VAL A 105 15.35 -0.66 -38.88
C VAL A 105 15.69 0.79 -38.52
N LEU A 106 15.04 1.32 -37.48
CA LEU A 106 15.34 2.60 -36.88
C LEU A 106 16.42 2.42 -35.80
N GLY A 107 17.64 2.78 -36.16
CA GLY A 107 18.81 2.71 -35.29
C GLY A 107 18.77 3.75 -34.16
N ASN A 108 19.62 3.54 -33.16
CA ASN A 108 19.78 4.45 -32.02
C ASN A 108 20.94 5.46 -32.18
N ASP A 109 21.58 5.51 -33.33
CA ASP A 109 22.67 6.45 -33.66
C ASP A 109 22.15 7.85 -34.05
N VAL A 110 20.87 7.96 -34.41
CA VAL A 110 20.15 9.21 -34.75
C VAL A 110 18.87 9.35 -33.93
N VAL A 111 18.24 10.53 -34.01
CA VAL A 111 16.89 10.77 -33.50
C VAL A 111 15.93 10.84 -34.68
N TRP A 112 14.80 10.14 -34.58
CA TRP A 112 13.79 10.11 -35.64
C TRP A 112 12.72 11.14 -35.36
N GLN A 113 12.23 11.85 -36.36
CA GLN A 113 11.14 12.80 -36.23
C GLN A 113 10.05 12.47 -37.25
N LEU A 114 8.80 12.45 -36.81
CA LEU A 114 7.63 12.28 -37.67
C LEU A 114 7.28 13.64 -38.30
N ASP A 115 6.96 13.63 -39.60
CA ASP A 115 6.46 14.78 -40.36
C ASP A 115 5.04 14.47 -40.85
N GLY A 116 4.05 14.82 -40.02
CA GLY A 116 2.64 14.47 -40.19
C GLY A 116 2.38 12.98 -39.92
N ALA A 117 1.34 12.45 -40.57
CA ALA A 117 1.00 11.02 -40.49
C ALA A 117 2.08 10.16 -41.16
N VAL A 118 2.69 9.26 -40.39
CA VAL A 118 3.63 8.24 -40.90
C VAL A 118 2.98 6.87 -40.82
N ILE A 119 2.86 6.21 -41.97
CA ILE A 119 2.06 4.99 -42.12
C ILE A 119 2.97 3.84 -42.54
N VAL A 120 3.03 2.77 -41.75
CA VAL A 120 3.87 1.58 -42.02
C VAL A 120 3.08 0.57 -42.85
N GLY A 121 3.43 0.45 -44.13
CA GLY A 121 2.73 -0.39 -45.11
C GLY A 121 1.30 0.07 -45.40
N GLY A 122 0.62 -0.66 -46.29
CA GLY A 122 -0.79 -0.40 -46.63
C GLY A 122 -1.73 -1.37 -45.93
N ASP A 123 -3.02 -1.04 -45.92
CA ASP A 123 -4.08 -1.89 -45.40
C ASP A 123 -4.11 -3.24 -46.14
N ASN A 124 -3.60 -4.30 -45.50
CA ASN A 124 -3.41 -5.65 -46.05
C ASN A 124 -2.72 -5.68 -47.42
N THR A 125 -1.92 -4.66 -47.72
CA THR A 125 -1.23 -4.47 -48.99
C THR A 125 0.17 -3.91 -48.74
N ASN A 126 1.18 -4.41 -49.45
CA ASN A 126 2.58 -4.00 -49.27
C ASN A 126 3.04 -4.02 -47.78
N PRO A 127 2.90 -5.16 -47.08
CA PRO A 127 3.16 -5.25 -45.64
C PRO A 127 4.61 -4.91 -45.32
N MET A 128 4.81 -4.10 -44.29
CA MET A 128 6.12 -3.63 -43.83
C MET A 128 6.41 -4.07 -42.41
N GLU A 129 7.69 -4.27 -42.10
CA GLU A 129 8.21 -4.47 -40.76
C GLU A 129 9.01 -3.25 -40.33
N LEU A 130 8.60 -2.61 -39.23
CA LEU A 130 9.33 -1.50 -38.60
C LEU A 130 10.00 -1.99 -37.31
N THR A 131 11.31 -2.18 -37.32
CA THR A 131 12.10 -2.50 -36.12
C THR A 131 12.68 -1.22 -35.51
N LEU A 132 12.56 -1.05 -34.20
CA LEU A 132 13.24 0.01 -33.45
C LEU A 132 14.25 -0.66 -32.51
N GLU A 133 15.51 -0.23 -32.58
CA GLU A 133 16.54 -0.72 -31.68
C GLU A 133 16.39 -0.13 -30.27
N ALA A 134 16.95 -0.81 -29.27
CA ALA A 134 16.92 -0.33 -27.90
C ALA A 134 17.59 1.06 -27.77
N GLY A 135 16.95 1.97 -27.03
CA GLY A 135 17.38 3.36 -26.89
C GLY A 135 17.05 4.27 -28.08
N THR A 136 16.31 3.79 -29.08
CA THR A 136 15.80 4.63 -30.17
C THR A 136 14.82 5.68 -29.63
N LYS A 137 14.97 6.93 -30.10
CA LYS A 137 14.09 8.06 -29.78
C LYS A 137 13.36 8.53 -31.04
N VAL A 138 12.05 8.68 -30.94
CA VAL A 138 11.15 9.16 -32.00
C VAL A 138 10.40 10.39 -31.51
N LEU A 139 10.39 11.45 -32.31
CA LEU A 139 9.79 12.74 -32.00
C LEU A 139 8.51 12.94 -32.82
N GLY A 140 7.41 13.27 -32.18
CA GLY A 140 6.21 13.79 -32.82
C GLY A 140 6.07 15.29 -32.59
N GLY A 141 5.49 16.02 -33.55
CA GLY A 141 5.10 17.42 -33.33
C GLY A 141 3.76 17.73 -34.00
N SER A 142 2.92 18.50 -33.32
CA SER A 142 1.60 18.91 -33.81
C SER A 142 0.74 17.72 -34.28
N ASP A 143 0.28 17.70 -35.53
CA ASP A 143 -0.59 16.68 -36.13
C ASP A 143 0.14 15.39 -36.55
N SER A 144 1.35 15.13 -36.02
CA SER A 144 2.15 13.96 -36.38
C SER A 144 1.83 12.73 -35.52
N TYR A 145 1.71 11.56 -36.15
CA TYR A 145 1.43 10.28 -35.48
C TYR A 145 1.98 9.10 -36.31
N LEU A 146 2.14 7.94 -35.67
CA LEU A 146 2.65 6.72 -36.29
C LEU A 146 1.57 5.64 -36.35
N VAL A 147 1.31 5.12 -37.55
CA VAL A 147 0.31 4.06 -37.78
C VAL A 147 0.98 2.80 -38.32
N ILE A 148 0.67 1.66 -37.71
CA ILE A 148 1.01 0.32 -38.22
C ILE A 148 -0.24 -0.25 -38.88
N SER A 149 -0.25 -0.30 -40.22
CA SER A 149 -1.40 -0.78 -41.00
C SER A 149 -1.62 -2.29 -40.85
N ARG A 150 -2.85 -2.77 -41.08
CA ARG A 150 -3.16 -4.21 -41.09
C ARG A 150 -2.21 -4.98 -42.02
N GLY A 151 -1.67 -6.09 -41.50
CA GLY A 151 -0.69 -6.93 -42.18
C GLY A 151 0.77 -6.45 -42.05
N SER A 152 1.02 -5.23 -41.58
CA SER A 152 2.35 -4.74 -41.19
C SER A 152 2.65 -5.03 -39.71
N LYS A 153 3.92 -4.87 -39.32
CA LYS A 153 4.40 -5.16 -37.96
C LYS A 153 5.34 -4.09 -37.42
N ILE A 154 5.32 -3.89 -36.12
CA ILE A 154 6.32 -3.13 -35.37
C ILE A 154 7.08 -4.04 -34.39
N TYR A 155 8.39 -3.93 -34.33
CA TYR A 155 9.25 -4.59 -33.34
C TYR A 155 10.03 -3.53 -32.57
N ALA A 156 9.40 -2.98 -31.53
CA ALA A 156 10.01 -2.02 -30.61
C ALA A 156 10.40 -2.75 -29.33
N GLN A 157 11.63 -3.28 -29.29
CA GLN A 157 12.13 -4.09 -28.18
C GLN A 157 13.26 -3.35 -27.46
N GLY A 158 12.87 -2.40 -26.62
CA GLY A 158 13.77 -1.72 -25.69
C GLY A 158 14.27 -2.65 -24.59
N THR A 159 15.05 -2.08 -23.68
CA THR A 159 15.46 -2.77 -22.46
C THR A 159 15.22 -1.87 -21.26
N LYS A 160 15.21 -2.44 -20.05
CA LYS A 160 15.13 -1.66 -18.80
C LYS A 160 16.13 -0.48 -18.76
N ALA A 161 17.35 -0.69 -19.25
CA ALA A 161 18.42 0.31 -19.25
C ALA A 161 18.44 1.23 -20.49
N ALA A 162 17.71 0.87 -21.54
CA ALA A 162 17.63 1.61 -22.80
C ALA A 162 16.22 1.46 -23.39
N PRO A 163 15.21 2.09 -22.78
CA PRO A 163 13.84 2.05 -23.29
C PRO A 163 13.76 2.77 -24.65
N ILE A 164 12.78 2.39 -25.45
CA ILE A 164 12.42 3.13 -26.67
C ILE A 164 11.48 4.26 -26.27
N VAL A 165 11.74 5.47 -26.74
CA VAL A 165 11.00 6.67 -26.32
C VAL A 165 10.37 7.36 -27.52
N PHE A 166 9.04 7.39 -27.54
CA PHE A 166 8.25 8.27 -28.38
C PHE A 166 7.84 9.48 -27.53
N THR A 167 8.19 10.69 -27.96
CA THR A 167 7.99 11.91 -27.15
C THR A 167 7.75 13.13 -28.04
N SER A 168 7.37 14.26 -27.46
CA SER A 168 7.15 15.49 -28.20
C SER A 168 8.44 16.15 -28.65
N LEU A 169 8.38 16.82 -29.80
CA LEU A 169 9.47 17.62 -30.34
C LEU A 169 9.87 18.74 -29.37
N GLU A 170 8.89 19.38 -28.74
CA GLU A 170 9.06 20.45 -27.77
C GLU A 170 9.94 19.99 -26.59
N THR A 171 9.61 18.85 -25.98
CA THR A 171 10.38 18.29 -24.86
C THR A 171 11.81 17.95 -25.28
N ALA A 172 11.98 17.38 -26.48
CA ALA A 172 13.29 17.05 -27.03
C ALA A 172 14.17 18.28 -27.32
N LEU A 173 13.56 19.45 -27.49
CA LEU A 173 14.25 20.74 -27.64
C LEU A 173 14.49 21.45 -26.29
N GLY A 174 14.11 20.83 -25.17
CA GLY A 174 14.29 21.37 -23.83
C GLY A 174 13.14 22.27 -23.36
N GLU A 175 12.01 22.29 -24.08
CA GLU A 175 10.78 22.93 -23.61
C GLU A 175 10.03 22.02 -22.62
N ALA A 176 9.04 22.58 -21.92
CA ALA A 176 8.19 21.79 -21.04
C ALA A 176 7.28 20.87 -21.88
N GLY A 177 7.29 19.58 -21.56
CA GLY A 177 6.32 18.63 -22.09
C GLY A 177 4.90 18.95 -21.63
N LYS A 178 3.95 18.80 -22.54
CA LYS A 178 2.52 19.06 -22.31
C LYS A 178 1.68 18.04 -23.05
N ALA A 179 0.53 17.68 -22.48
CA ALA A 179 -0.47 16.89 -23.15
C ALA A 179 -0.83 17.48 -24.53
N GLY A 180 -0.99 16.60 -25.53
CA GLY A 180 -1.48 16.93 -26.86
C GLY A 180 -0.44 17.54 -27.80
N GLN A 181 0.86 17.36 -27.54
CA GLN A 181 1.92 17.92 -28.39
C GLN A 181 2.16 17.10 -29.67
N TRP A 182 1.70 15.85 -29.72
CA TRP A 182 1.69 15.00 -30.92
C TRP A 182 0.60 13.92 -30.83
N GLY A 183 0.32 13.18 -31.89
CA GLY A 183 -0.84 12.29 -31.96
C GLY A 183 -0.72 11.01 -31.13
N GLY A 184 0.37 10.25 -31.26
CA GLY A 184 0.54 8.97 -30.56
C GLY A 184 0.84 7.80 -31.51
N LEU A 185 0.67 6.57 -31.02
CA LEU A 185 0.95 5.32 -31.72
C LEU A 185 -0.35 4.54 -31.99
N VAL A 186 -0.56 4.12 -33.25
CA VAL A 186 -1.77 3.38 -33.66
C VAL A 186 -1.38 2.03 -34.27
N LEU A 187 -1.90 0.93 -33.74
CA LEU A 187 -1.74 -0.41 -34.28
C LEU A 187 -3.10 -0.91 -34.80
N LEU A 188 -3.15 -1.24 -36.09
CA LEU A 188 -4.34 -1.73 -36.77
C LEU A 188 -4.15 -3.22 -37.11
N GLY A 189 -5.00 -4.09 -36.56
CA GLY A 189 -4.92 -5.54 -36.75
C GLY A 189 -6.12 -6.15 -37.46
N ASN A 190 -6.07 -7.47 -37.66
CA ASN A 190 -7.05 -8.29 -38.35
C ASN A 190 -7.93 -9.13 -37.39
N ALA A 191 -7.93 -8.84 -36.08
CA ALA A 191 -8.74 -9.56 -35.10
C ALA A 191 -10.20 -9.08 -35.05
N PRO A 192 -11.13 -9.89 -34.51
CA PRO A 192 -12.55 -9.55 -34.44
C PRO A 192 -12.87 -8.26 -33.69
N VAL A 193 -13.88 -7.55 -34.19
CA VAL A 193 -14.48 -6.35 -33.59
C VAL A 193 -16.00 -6.45 -33.74
N ASN A 194 -16.75 -5.92 -32.79
CA ASN A 194 -18.21 -6.06 -32.78
C ASN A 194 -18.95 -4.98 -33.59
N SER A 195 -18.21 -4.05 -34.20
CA SER A 195 -18.71 -3.04 -35.13
C SER A 195 -18.78 -3.52 -36.59
N CYS A 196 -18.30 -4.74 -36.87
CA CYS A 196 -18.31 -5.35 -38.20
C CYS A 196 -19.37 -6.46 -38.34
N PRO A 197 -20.33 -6.35 -39.27
CA PRO A 197 -21.34 -7.40 -39.47
C PRO A 197 -20.81 -8.63 -40.22
N ASP A 198 -19.71 -8.50 -40.99
CA ASP A 198 -19.01 -9.61 -41.64
C ASP A 198 -17.50 -9.51 -41.36
N LEU A 199 -17.00 -10.38 -40.49
CA LEU A 199 -15.58 -10.41 -40.10
C LEU A 199 -14.64 -10.80 -41.25
N ASN A 200 -15.12 -11.47 -42.32
CA ASN A 200 -14.26 -11.83 -43.46
C ASN A 200 -13.97 -10.64 -44.38
N ASN A 201 -14.83 -9.62 -44.36
CA ASN A 201 -14.71 -8.40 -45.15
C ASN A 201 -14.74 -7.16 -44.26
N CYS A 202 -14.27 -7.29 -43.02
CA CYS A 202 -14.31 -6.20 -42.05
C CYS A 202 -13.40 -5.04 -42.47
N ALA A 203 -13.93 -3.83 -42.36
CA ALA A 203 -13.22 -2.58 -42.58
C ALA A 203 -13.81 -1.53 -41.64
N ALA A 204 -13.68 -1.77 -40.33
CA ALA A 204 -14.08 -0.79 -39.33
C ALA A 204 -13.19 0.45 -39.48
N ALA A 205 -13.79 1.63 -39.55
CA ALA A 205 -13.05 2.88 -39.70
C ALA A 205 -12.47 3.31 -38.35
N PHE A 206 -11.19 3.60 -38.31
CA PHE A 206 -10.55 4.26 -37.18
C PHE A 206 -10.92 5.74 -37.16
N GLU A 207 -10.96 6.34 -35.97
CA GLU A 207 -11.53 7.67 -35.78
C GLU A 207 -10.77 8.77 -36.54
N VAL A 208 -9.43 8.74 -36.51
CA VAL A 208 -8.60 9.74 -37.20
C VAL A 208 -7.91 9.13 -38.42
N GLY A 209 -7.93 9.88 -39.52
CA GLY A 209 -7.35 9.45 -40.79
C GLY A 209 -8.25 8.48 -41.57
N ASN A 210 -7.76 8.01 -42.71
CA ASN A 210 -8.48 7.05 -43.56
C ASN A 210 -7.88 5.66 -43.37
N HIS A 211 -8.10 5.10 -42.18
CA HIS A 211 -7.51 3.85 -41.72
C HIS A 211 -8.59 2.83 -41.35
N ASN A 212 -8.40 1.57 -41.76
CA ASN A 212 -9.31 0.48 -41.44
C ASN A 212 -8.64 -0.53 -40.50
N TYR A 213 -9.45 -1.13 -39.62
CA TYR A 213 -9.06 -2.23 -38.75
C TYR A 213 -10.12 -3.35 -38.71
N GLY A 214 -9.78 -4.43 -38.02
CA GLY A 214 -10.65 -5.57 -37.76
C GLY A 214 -10.55 -6.67 -38.82
N GLY A 215 -11.05 -7.86 -38.48
CA GLY A 215 -11.03 -9.05 -39.33
C GLY A 215 -11.52 -10.27 -38.57
N ASN A 216 -11.15 -11.47 -39.02
CA ASN A 216 -11.57 -12.74 -38.40
C ASN A 216 -10.43 -13.51 -37.73
N ASP A 217 -9.23 -12.93 -37.62
CA ASP A 217 -8.04 -13.61 -37.10
C ASP A 217 -7.72 -13.21 -35.66
N THR A 218 -8.23 -14.00 -34.70
CA THR A 218 -7.96 -13.78 -33.27
C THR A 218 -6.48 -13.91 -32.89
N GLN A 219 -5.66 -14.53 -33.74
CA GLN A 219 -4.23 -14.76 -33.53
C GLN A 219 -3.34 -13.84 -34.37
N ASP A 220 -3.93 -12.82 -35.02
CA ASP A 220 -3.19 -11.79 -35.75
C ASP A 220 -2.08 -11.18 -34.87
N SER A 221 -0.99 -10.76 -35.52
CA SER A 221 0.19 -10.24 -34.84
C SER A 221 0.66 -8.96 -35.51
N SER A 222 0.51 -7.85 -34.81
CA SER A 222 1.06 -6.53 -35.15
C SER A 222 2.51 -6.36 -34.66
N GLY A 223 3.09 -7.38 -34.02
CA GLY A 223 4.50 -7.43 -33.61
C GLY A 223 4.73 -7.38 -32.09
N THR A 224 5.68 -6.56 -31.62
CA THR A 224 6.11 -6.49 -30.23
C THR A 224 6.39 -5.06 -29.77
N LEU A 225 5.83 -4.69 -28.61
CA LEU A 225 6.19 -3.51 -27.83
C LEU A 225 6.77 -3.98 -26.49
N GLN A 226 8.04 -3.69 -26.23
CA GLN A 226 8.70 -4.02 -24.96
C GLN A 226 9.61 -2.90 -24.47
N TYR A 227 9.46 -2.46 -23.22
CA TYR A 227 10.15 -1.29 -22.65
C TYR A 227 10.01 -0.05 -23.54
N VAL A 228 8.76 0.33 -23.82
CA VAL A 228 8.39 1.47 -24.67
C VAL A 228 7.74 2.55 -23.82
N ARG A 229 8.12 3.80 -24.04
CA ARG A 229 7.45 4.98 -23.49
C ARG A 229 6.83 5.81 -24.59
N VAL A 230 5.60 6.24 -24.36
CA VAL A 230 4.88 7.22 -25.17
C VAL A 230 4.53 8.39 -24.27
N GLU A 231 5.11 9.55 -24.54
CA GLU A 231 5.06 10.72 -23.67
C GLU A 231 4.41 11.89 -24.42
N PHE A 232 3.53 12.65 -23.76
CA PHE A 232 2.99 13.93 -24.25
C PHE A 232 2.14 13.84 -25.53
N GLY A 233 1.48 12.69 -25.74
CA GLY A 233 0.62 12.43 -26.89
C GLY A 233 -0.78 13.05 -26.78
N GLY A 234 -1.65 12.67 -27.69
CA GLY A 234 -3.07 13.01 -27.72
C GLY A 234 -3.45 14.31 -28.41
N PHE A 235 -2.82 14.61 -29.54
CA PHE A 235 -3.15 15.80 -30.30
C PHE A 235 -4.63 15.84 -30.75
N LYS A 236 -5.36 16.84 -30.27
CA LYS A 236 -6.75 17.13 -30.67
C LYS A 236 -6.83 17.61 -32.12
N ILE A 237 -7.45 16.80 -32.98
CA ILE A 237 -7.60 17.10 -34.43
C ILE A 237 -8.72 18.12 -34.65
N ASN A 238 -9.85 17.94 -33.97
CA ASN A 238 -10.99 18.86 -33.96
C ASN A 238 -11.85 18.66 -32.69
N ASP A 239 -12.95 19.39 -32.55
CA ASP A 239 -13.82 19.36 -31.37
C ASP A 239 -14.45 18.00 -31.06
N THR A 240 -14.37 17.04 -31.99
CA THR A 240 -15.00 15.71 -31.89
C THR A 240 -14.05 14.55 -32.14
N GLN A 241 -12.76 14.81 -32.42
CA GLN A 241 -11.79 13.78 -32.77
C GLN A 241 -10.43 14.08 -32.15
N GLU A 242 -9.94 13.14 -31.36
CA GLU A 242 -8.68 13.19 -30.63
C GLU A 242 -7.90 11.89 -30.87
N MET A 243 -6.65 11.82 -30.38
CA MET A 243 -5.80 10.63 -30.56
C MET A 243 -5.36 10.12 -29.19
N ASN A 244 -5.12 8.82 -29.07
CA ASN A 244 -4.68 8.23 -27.81
C ASN A 244 -3.16 8.08 -27.76
N GLY A 245 -2.63 7.82 -26.56
CA GLY A 245 -1.22 7.49 -26.41
C GLY A 245 -0.85 6.26 -27.24
N ILE A 246 -1.53 5.14 -26.99
CA ILE A 246 -1.46 3.96 -27.84
C ILE A 246 -2.86 3.40 -28.12
N SER A 247 -3.21 3.30 -29.40
CA SER A 247 -4.45 2.66 -29.84
C SER A 247 -4.20 1.24 -30.36
N PHE A 248 -4.93 0.28 -29.83
CA PHE A 248 -4.94 -1.11 -30.33
C PHE A 248 -6.29 -1.40 -30.98
N ALA A 249 -6.38 -1.25 -32.30
CA ALA A 249 -7.62 -1.47 -33.03
C ALA A 249 -7.62 -2.82 -33.76
N GLY A 250 -8.46 -3.76 -33.32
CA GLY A 250 -8.53 -5.11 -33.87
C GLY A 250 -7.21 -5.88 -33.78
N VAL A 251 -6.39 -5.65 -32.76
CA VAL A 251 -5.07 -6.29 -32.62
C VAL A 251 -5.21 -7.69 -32.02
N GLY A 252 -4.62 -8.69 -32.66
CA GLY A 252 -4.74 -10.09 -32.25
C GLY A 252 -3.80 -10.53 -31.12
N SER A 253 -4.07 -11.71 -30.59
CA SER A 253 -3.34 -12.33 -29.46
C SER A 253 -1.91 -12.75 -29.80
N GLY A 254 -1.52 -12.74 -31.08
CA GLY A 254 -0.14 -12.96 -31.50
C GLY A 254 0.76 -11.74 -31.31
N THR A 255 0.22 -10.61 -30.83
CA THR A 255 0.98 -9.39 -30.53
C THR A 255 1.46 -9.41 -29.08
N VAL A 256 2.72 -9.06 -28.84
CA VAL A 256 3.31 -9.01 -27.49
C VAL A 256 3.42 -7.57 -27.03
N VAL A 257 2.81 -7.23 -25.90
CA VAL A 257 2.89 -5.90 -25.29
C VAL A 257 3.22 -6.06 -23.81
N ASP A 258 4.44 -5.68 -23.44
CA ASP A 258 4.94 -5.84 -22.07
C ASP A 258 5.85 -4.67 -21.69
N HIS A 259 5.75 -4.12 -20.48
CA HIS A 259 6.55 -2.94 -20.07
C HIS A 259 6.33 -1.75 -21.00
N VAL A 260 5.11 -1.20 -20.99
CA VAL A 260 4.78 0.02 -21.73
C VAL A 260 4.35 1.12 -20.77
N GLN A 261 4.81 2.35 -21.02
CA GLN A 261 4.36 3.54 -20.30
C GLN A 261 3.69 4.51 -21.26
N VAL A 262 2.53 5.04 -20.86
CA VAL A 262 1.96 6.25 -21.45
C VAL A 262 1.91 7.34 -20.38
N HIS A 263 2.49 8.50 -20.70
CA HIS A 263 2.60 9.60 -19.76
C HIS A 263 2.08 10.91 -20.35
N MET A 264 1.18 11.57 -19.62
CA MET A 264 0.66 12.90 -19.91
C MET A 264 0.05 12.98 -21.32
N ASN A 265 -0.79 12.01 -21.67
CA ASN A 265 -1.61 12.05 -22.88
C ASN A 265 -2.81 12.99 -22.68
N ASN A 266 -3.23 13.73 -23.71
CA ASN A 266 -4.40 14.63 -23.61
C ASN A 266 -5.74 13.90 -23.68
N ASP A 267 -5.73 12.73 -24.30
CA ASP A 267 -6.87 11.82 -24.43
C ASP A 267 -6.52 10.53 -23.65
N ASP A 268 -6.98 9.37 -24.12
CA ASP A 268 -6.72 8.12 -23.42
C ASP A 268 -5.25 7.69 -23.38
N GLY A 269 -4.87 7.03 -22.30
CA GLY A 269 -3.56 6.40 -22.17
C GLY A 269 -3.39 5.24 -23.16
N LEU A 270 -4.09 4.15 -22.90
CA LEU A 270 -4.28 3.05 -23.84
C LEU A 270 -5.76 2.93 -24.18
N GLU A 271 -6.08 2.75 -25.45
CA GLU A 271 -7.45 2.45 -25.89
C GLU A 271 -7.49 1.19 -26.77
N PHE A 272 -8.39 0.26 -26.44
CA PHE A 272 -8.63 -0.96 -27.21
C PHE A 272 -9.93 -0.86 -28.00
N TRP A 273 -9.83 -0.99 -29.32
CA TRP A 273 -10.98 -1.05 -30.22
C TRP A 273 -11.15 -2.50 -30.70
N GLY A 274 -11.73 -3.34 -29.85
CA GLY A 274 -11.87 -4.78 -30.06
C GLY A 274 -10.53 -5.55 -30.10
N GLY A 275 -10.56 -6.76 -30.66
CA GLY A 275 -9.37 -7.62 -30.78
C GLY A 275 -9.08 -8.50 -29.55
N ASN A 276 -7.89 -9.10 -29.52
CA ASN A 276 -7.50 -10.16 -28.58
C ASN A 276 -6.12 -9.95 -27.93
N VAL A 277 -5.47 -8.80 -28.17
CA VAL A 277 -4.15 -8.51 -27.60
C VAL A 277 -4.19 -8.45 -26.07
N SER A 278 -3.19 -9.02 -25.41
CA SER A 278 -2.98 -8.92 -23.97
C SER A 278 -1.78 -8.02 -23.66
N VAL A 279 -1.85 -7.31 -22.54
CA VAL A 279 -0.82 -6.39 -22.07
C VAL A 279 -0.35 -6.74 -20.65
N SER A 280 0.94 -6.61 -20.38
CA SER A 280 1.50 -6.76 -19.04
C SER A 280 2.49 -5.66 -18.66
N HIS A 281 2.63 -5.36 -17.36
CA HIS A 281 3.54 -4.31 -16.85
C HIS A 281 3.28 -2.95 -17.52
N VAL A 282 2.09 -2.41 -17.31
CA VAL A 282 1.64 -1.17 -17.94
C VAL A 282 1.66 -0.03 -16.93
N VAL A 283 2.23 1.12 -17.30
CA VAL A 283 2.27 2.33 -16.46
C VAL A 283 1.55 3.47 -17.16
N LEU A 284 0.53 4.04 -16.53
CA LEU A 284 -0.31 5.09 -17.10
C LEU A 284 -0.34 6.26 -16.14
N THR A 285 0.28 7.38 -16.52
CA THR A 285 0.49 8.47 -15.58
C THR A 285 0.11 9.83 -16.15
N GLU A 286 -0.79 10.52 -15.46
CA GLU A 286 -1.22 11.88 -15.78
C GLU A 286 -1.92 12.04 -17.14
N ASN A 287 -2.52 10.97 -17.65
CA ASN A 287 -3.41 11.06 -18.82
C ASN A 287 -4.67 11.85 -18.44
N PHE A 288 -5.16 12.66 -19.37
CA PHE A 288 -6.23 13.62 -19.11
C PHE A 288 -7.63 13.02 -19.29
N ASP A 289 -7.92 12.23 -20.32
CA ASP A 289 -9.22 11.54 -20.38
C ASP A 289 -9.15 10.22 -19.58
N ASP A 290 -9.26 9.06 -20.22
CA ASP A 290 -9.25 7.78 -19.53
C ASP A 290 -7.86 7.11 -19.56
N SER A 291 -7.41 6.56 -18.44
CA SER A 291 -6.06 5.97 -18.43
C SER A 291 -6.02 4.66 -19.24
N LEU A 292 -6.99 3.78 -19.00
CA LEU A 292 -7.16 2.51 -19.69
C LEU A 292 -8.61 2.41 -20.17
N ASP A 293 -8.82 2.56 -21.47
CA ASP A 293 -10.13 2.47 -22.12
C ASP A 293 -10.23 1.21 -22.99
N TRP A 294 -11.42 0.60 -23.04
CA TRP A 294 -11.76 -0.30 -24.14
C TRP A 294 -13.19 -0.20 -24.62
N THR A 295 -13.37 -0.56 -25.88
CA THR A 295 -14.65 -0.70 -26.57
C THR A 295 -14.61 -1.81 -27.62
N ASN A 296 -15.71 -1.96 -28.37
CA ASN A 296 -15.82 -2.76 -29.60
C ASN A 296 -15.47 -4.25 -29.50
N GLY A 297 -15.58 -4.85 -28.31
CA GLY A 297 -15.49 -6.29 -28.15
C GLY A 297 -14.09 -6.79 -27.83
N TRP A 298 -13.32 -6.05 -27.02
CA TRP A 298 -11.98 -6.46 -26.65
C TRP A 298 -12.00 -7.71 -25.75
N GLN A 299 -11.29 -8.74 -26.18
CA GLN A 299 -11.25 -10.06 -25.55
C GLN A 299 -9.88 -10.36 -24.92
N GLY A 300 -9.00 -9.38 -24.77
CA GLY A 300 -7.63 -9.57 -24.26
C GLY A 300 -7.54 -9.73 -22.74
N SER A 301 -6.36 -9.43 -22.21
CA SER A 301 -6.13 -9.32 -20.76
C SER A 301 -5.16 -8.18 -20.43
N ALA A 302 -5.25 -7.66 -19.20
CA ALA A 302 -4.28 -6.72 -18.66
C ALA A 302 -3.82 -7.16 -17.26
N GLN A 303 -2.50 -7.29 -17.06
CA GLN A 303 -1.92 -7.66 -15.77
C GLN A 303 -0.73 -6.80 -15.35
N HIS A 304 -0.61 -6.51 -14.05
CA HIS A 304 0.43 -5.61 -13.49
C HIS A 304 0.32 -4.22 -14.11
N VAL A 305 -0.80 -3.56 -13.86
CA VAL A 305 -1.10 -2.22 -14.39
C VAL A 305 -1.08 -1.22 -13.26
N TYR A 306 -0.25 -0.19 -13.38
CA TYR A 306 -0.22 0.95 -12.45
C TYR A 306 -0.74 2.21 -13.14
N ILE A 307 -1.83 2.75 -12.62
CA ILE A 307 -2.45 3.99 -13.05
C ILE A 307 -2.27 5.03 -11.94
N ARG A 308 -1.73 6.20 -12.30
CA ARG A 308 -1.72 7.40 -11.46
C ARG A 308 -2.29 8.55 -12.26
N GLN A 309 -3.56 8.87 -12.02
CA GLN A 309 -4.21 10.00 -12.65
C GLN A 309 -3.58 11.33 -12.19
N GLY A 310 -3.68 12.35 -13.04
CA GLY A 310 -3.24 13.69 -12.72
C GLY A 310 -4.32 14.48 -11.98
N ASP A 311 -3.90 15.43 -11.15
CA ASP A 311 -4.78 16.44 -10.53
C ASP A 311 -5.14 17.54 -11.55
N ASN A 312 -5.58 17.13 -12.73
CA ASN A 312 -5.74 17.97 -13.91
C ASN A 312 -7.15 17.89 -14.49
N SER A 313 -8.15 17.55 -13.67
CA SER A 313 -9.51 17.25 -14.13
C SER A 313 -9.58 16.00 -15.02
N SER A 314 -8.79 14.99 -14.67
CA SER A 314 -8.81 13.73 -15.40
C SER A 314 -10.17 13.03 -15.34
N ASN A 315 -10.49 12.15 -16.29
CA ASN A 315 -11.78 11.47 -16.33
C ASN A 315 -11.77 10.17 -15.52
N ARG A 316 -11.48 9.01 -16.11
CA ARG A 316 -11.50 7.69 -15.43
C ARG A 316 -10.12 7.04 -15.38
N GLY A 317 -9.84 6.32 -14.29
CA GLY A 317 -8.72 5.39 -14.27
C GLY A 317 -8.94 4.25 -15.28
N ILE A 318 -10.16 3.72 -15.31
CA ILE A 318 -10.61 2.73 -16.28
C ILE A 318 -12.00 3.12 -16.79
N GLU A 319 -12.15 3.25 -18.11
CA GLU A 319 -13.45 3.28 -18.78
C GLU A 319 -13.62 1.99 -19.60
N ALA A 320 -14.81 1.38 -19.47
CA ALA A 320 -15.03 0.03 -19.95
C ALA A 320 -16.35 -0.09 -20.71
N ASP A 321 -16.26 -0.16 -22.03
CA ASP A 321 -17.35 -0.30 -22.97
C ASP A 321 -17.36 -1.66 -23.69
N SER A 322 -18.53 -2.03 -24.21
CA SER A 322 -18.64 -3.05 -25.26
C SER A 322 -19.22 -2.48 -26.55
N ASN A 323 -20.53 -2.29 -26.61
CA ASN A 323 -21.21 -1.69 -27.74
C ASN A 323 -22.56 -1.17 -27.26
N SER A 324 -23.05 -0.08 -27.86
CA SER A 324 -24.40 0.40 -27.59
C SER A 324 -25.51 -0.61 -27.94
N ASP A 325 -25.25 -1.52 -28.89
CA ASP A 325 -26.11 -2.67 -29.19
C ASP A 325 -25.71 -3.87 -28.32
N ALA A 326 -26.57 -4.25 -27.38
CA ALA A 326 -26.36 -5.39 -26.49
C ALA A 326 -26.23 -6.73 -27.22
N ALA A 327 -26.70 -6.82 -28.47
CA ALA A 327 -26.58 -8.02 -29.30
C ALA A 327 -25.26 -8.08 -30.11
N ALA A 328 -24.45 -7.01 -30.07
CA ALA A 328 -23.17 -6.99 -30.76
C ALA A 328 -22.22 -8.05 -30.20
N SER A 329 -21.55 -8.77 -31.09
CA SER A 329 -20.63 -9.86 -30.74
C SER A 329 -19.29 -9.67 -31.46
N PRO A 330 -18.15 -9.89 -30.78
CA PRO A 330 -18.04 -10.29 -29.36
C PRO A 330 -18.40 -9.14 -28.40
N MET A 331 -18.99 -9.49 -27.25
CA MET A 331 -19.09 -8.58 -26.10
C MET A 331 -17.70 -8.39 -25.51
N SER A 332 -17.28 -7.15 -25.21
CA SER A 332 -16.00 -6.91 -24.51
C SER A 332 -16.02 -7.68 -23.19
N LYS A 333 -15.06 -8.59 -23.01
CA LYS A 333 -14.93 -9.38 -21.78
C LYS A 333 -13.46 -9.71 -21.49
N PRO A 334 -12.62 -8.71 -21.18
CA PRO A 334 -11.23 -8.94 -20.86
C PRO A 334 -11.05 -9.58 -19.47
N ALA A 335 -9.89 -10.22 -19.28
CA ALA A 335 -9.43 -10.63 -17.96
C ALA A 335 -8.47 -9.57 -17.38
N LEU A 336 -8.76 -9.07 -16.18
CA LEU A 336 -7.95 -8.04 -15.50
C LEU A 336 -7.34 -8.63 -14.23
N ALA A 337 -6.04 -8.38 -13.99
CA ALA A 337 -5.42 -8.79 -12.75
C ALA A 337 -4.32 -7.84 -12.25
N ASN A 338 -4.18 -7.71 -10.93
CA ASN A 338 -3.06 -6.97 -10.31
C ASN A 338 -2.95 -5.54 -10.84
N ILE A 339 -4.03 -4.77 -10.66
CA ILE A 339 -4.10 -3.37 -11.13
C ILE A 339 -4.17 -2.45 -9.92
N THR A 340 -3.34 -1.42 -9.88
CA THR A 340 -3.44 -0.33 -8.90
C THR A 340 -3.85 0.96 -9.61
N VAL A 341 -4.94 1.57 -9.18
CA VAL A 341 -5.42 2.88 -9.64
C VAL A 341 -5.31 3.88 -8.49
N GLN A 342 -4.50 4.92 -8.66
CA GLN A 342 -4.52 6.12 -7.83
C GLN A 342 -5.36 7.17 -8.55
N VAL A 343 -6.55 7.41 -8.02
CA VAL A 343 -7.53 8.35 -8.56
C VAL A 343 -7.03 9.76 -8.32
N GLY A 344 -7.06 10.58 -9.37
CA GLY A 344 -6.63 11.96 -9.33
C GLY A 344 -7.64 12.84 -8.62
N ASN A 345 -7.26 14.09 -8.38
CA ASN A 345 -8.16 15.11 -7.86
C ASN A 345 -8.66 16.07 -8.96
N GLY A 346 -9.77 16.73 -8.67
CA GLY A 346 -10.26 17.86 -9.46
C GLY A 346 -11.42 17.52 -10.37
N THR A 347 -12.08 18.59 -10.82
CA THR A 347 -13.37 18.56 -11.51
C THR A 347 -13.20 19.01 -12.96
N ASN A 348 -13.71 18.25 -13.92
CA ASN A 348 -13.71 18.59 -15.34
C ASN A 348 -14.69 19.74 -15.66
N SER A 349 -14.64 20.23 -16.89
CA SER A 349 -15.46 21.38 -17.32
C SER A 349 -16.98 21.13 -17.27
N ASN A 350 -17.41 19.88 -17.17
CA ASN A 350 -18.81 19.48 -17.03
C ASN A 350 -19.24 19.38 -15.56
N GLY A 351 -18.30 19.47 -14.62
CA GLY A 351 -18.58 19.39 -13.19
C GLY A 351 -18.35 17.99 -12.59
N ASP A 352 -17.75 17.06 -13.35
CA ASP A 352 -17.48 15.70 -12.87
C ASP A 352 -16.06 15.61 -12.30
N ASP A 353 -15.92 14.99 -11.15
CA ASP A 353 -14.61 14.72 -10.54
C ASP A 353 -13.92 13.53 -11.25
N ALA A 354 -12.60 13.40 -11.07
CA ALA A 354 -11.87 12.23 -11.54
C ALA A 354 -12.33 10.97 -10.79
N GLU A 355 -12.66 9.91 -11.53
CA GLU A 355 -13.24 8.67 -10.99
C GLU A 355 -12.31 7.46 -11.23
N GLY A 356 -12.51 6.39 -10.45
CA GLY A 356 -11.69 5.18 -10.51
C GLY A 356 -12.00 4.29 -11.72
N ILE A 357 -13.12 3.56 -11.65
CA ILE A 357 -13.52 2.56 -12.65
C ILE A 357 -14.98 2.77 -13.04
N LEU A 358 -15.25 2.86 -14.34
CA LEU A 358 -16.60 2.93 -14.91
C LEU A 358 -16.86 1.74 -15.83
N PHE A 359 -17.78 0.85 -15.44
CA PHE A 359 -18.30 -0.21 -16.31
C PHE A 359 -19.61 0.24 -16.96
N ARG A 360 -19.66 0.26 -18.30
CA ARG A 360 -20.85 0.70 -19.05
C ARG A 360 -20.94 0.02 -20.44
N LYS A 361 -21.97 0.40 -21.21
CA LYS A 361 -22.36 -0.09 -22.55
C LYS A 361 -22.27 -1.61 -22.71
N GLY A 362 -22.80 -2.35 -21.73
CA GLY A 362 -22.90 -3.81 -21.78
C GLY A 362 -21.56 -4.53 -21.73
N THR A 363 -20.53 -3.92 -21.15
CA THR A 363 -19.23 -4.58 -20.94
C THR A 363 -19.36 -5.75 -19.96
N GLY A 364 -18.64 -6.83 -20.22
CA GLY A 364 -18.34 -7.87 -19.25
C GLY A 364 -16.88 -7.76 -18.82
N VAL A 365 -16.50 -8.35 -17.69
CA VAL A 365 -15.10 -8.39 -17.21
C VAL A 365 -14.94 -9.57 -16.25
N THR A 366 -13.76 -10.18 -16.25
CA THR A 366 -13.32 -11.03 -15.15
C THR A 366 -12.09 -10.40 -14.47
N ALA A 367 -12.30 -9.78 -13.30
CA ALA A 367 -11.28 -9.01 -12.61
C ALA A 367 -10.83 -9.65 -11.27
N TYR A 368 -9.52 -9.65 -11.01
CA TYR A 368 -8.90 -10.13 -9.78
C TYR A 368 -7.88 -9.14 -9.25
N ASN A 369 -7.74 -9.00 -7.94
CA ASN A 369 -6.59 -8.27 -7.35
C ASN A 369 -6.50 -6.80 -7.80
N LEU A 370 -7.63 -6.11 -7.91
CA LEU A 370 -7.66 -4.66 -8.20
C LEU A 370 -7.53 -3.87 -6.89
N LEU A 371 -6.74 -2.81 -6.90
CA LEU A 371 -6.62 -1.82 -5.82
C LEU A 371 -6.98 -0.46 -6.38
N VAL A 372 -8.05 0.16 -5.90
CA VAL A 372 -8.44 1.53 -6.29
C VAL A 372 -8.34 2.41 -5.06
N LYS A 373 -7.58 3.50 -5.16
CA LYS A 373 -7.35 4.45 -4.08
C LYS A 373 -7.71 5.88 -4.51
N GLY A 374 -8.60 6.52 -3.77
CA GLY A 374 -9.03 7.90 -3.96
C GLY A 374 -9.05 8.67 -2.64
N ASP A 375 -8.93 9.99 -2.69
CA ASP A 375 -9.00 10.85 -1.51
C ASP A 375 -10.36 11.58 -1.39
N VAL A 376 -10.44 12.65 -0.61
CA VAL A 376 -11.70 13.39 -0.40
C VAL A 376 -12.10 14.25 -1.60
N ASN A 377 -11.19 14.49 -2.54
CA ASN A 377 -11.39 15.34 -3.72
C ASN A 377 -11.38 14.53 -5.03
N SER A 378 -11.30 13.20 -4.95
CA SER A 378 -11.60 12.30 -6.06
C SER A 378 -13.09 11.96 -6.06
N GLY A 379 -13.65 11.71 -7.24
CA GLY A 379 -14.97 11.12 -7.42
C GLY A 379 -15.01 9.64 -7.06
N GLU A 380 -16.02 8.94 -7.59
CA GLU A 380 -16.31 7.57 -7.19
C GLU A 380 -15.28 6.56 -7.70
N CYS A 381 -14.88 5.62 -6.85
CA CYS A 381 -13.88 4.62 -7.24
C CYS A 381 -14.43 3.46 -8.08
N LEU A 382 -15.73 3.19 -8.00
CA LEU A 382 -16.36 2.13 -8.79
C LEU A 382 -17.80 2.50 -9.13
N GLU A 383 -18.07 2.57 -10.43
CA GLU A 383 -19.38 2.79 -11.02
C GLU A 383 -19.75 1.64 -11.98
N VAL A 384 -21.03 1.26 -11.94
CA VAL A 384 -21.67 0.44 -12.96
C VAL A 384 -22.85 1.23 -13.50
N ASN A 385 -22.93 1.39 -14.82
CA ASN A 385 -23.99 2.15 -15.47
C ASN A 385 -24.72 1.29 -16.53
N ASP A 386 -25.88 1.78 -16.99
CA ASP A 386 -26.80 1.18 -17.97
C ASP A 386 -27.34 -0.23 -17.68
N ASP A 387 -28.49 -0.53 -18.30
CA ASP A 387 -29.24 -1.77 -18.04
C ASP A 387 -28.47 -3.02 -18.51
N ASN A 388 -27.68 -2.94 -19.58
CA ASN A 388 -26.99 -4.11 -20.12
C ASN A 388 -25.82 -4.49 -19.22
N THR A 389 -25.06 -3.52 -18.73
CA THR A 389 -23.96 -3.79 -17.80
C THR A 389 -24.48 -4.26 -16.44
N VAL A 390 -25.61 -3.71 -15.97
CA VAL A 390 -26.29 -4.23 -14.76
C VAL A 390 -26.74 -5.67 -14.96
N ASN A 391 -27.25 -6.05 -16.13
CA ASN A 391 -27.56 -7.45 -16.43
C ASN A 391 -26.32 -8.33 -16.41
N ASN A 392 -25.20 -7.87 -16.96
CA ASN A 392 -23.93 -8.61 -16.91
C ASN A 392 -23.43 -8.80 -15.48
N ALA A 393 -23.56 -7.79 -14.62
CA ALA A 393 -23.26 -7.90 -13.19
C ALA A 393 -24.14 -8.95 -12.49
N ASN A 394 -25.43 -8.99 -12.80
CA ASN A 394 -26.39 -9.94 -12.22
C ASN A 394 -26.23 -11.37 -12.74
N THR A 395 -25.63 -11.56 -13.92
CA THR A 395 -25.44 -12.86 -14.57
C THR A 395 -24.00 -13.39 -14.44
N ALA A 396 -23.15 -12.69 -13.69
CA ALA A 396 -21.72 -12.99 -13.52
C ALA A 396 -20.90 -12.96 -14.82
N GLU A 397 -21.37 -12.22 -15.82
CA GLU A 397 -20.57 -11.84 -17.00
C GLU A 397 -19.61 -10.67 -16.68
N LEU A 398 -19.97 -9.86 -15.67
CA LEU A 398 -19.11 -8.88 -15.02
C LEU A 398 -18.83 -9.35 -13.59
N THR A 399 -17.56 -9.58 -13.26
CA THR A 399 -17.09 -10.05 -11.94
C THR A 399 -15.81 -9.33 -11.51
N MET A 400 -15.69 -9.10 -10.21
CA MET A 400 -14.51 -8.51 -9.56
C MET A 400 -14.32 -9.22 -8.22
N GLU A 401 -13.22 -9.93 -8.04
CA GLU A 401 -12.92 -10.69 -6.82
C GLU A 401 -11.57 -10.29 -6.22
N HIS A 402 -11.38 -10.55 -4.92
CA HIS A 402 -10.12 -10.33 -4.21
C HIS A 402 -9.53 -8.92 -4.43
N SER A 403 -10.39 -7.91 -4.43
CA SER A 403 -10.02 -6.54 -4.73
C SER A 403 -10.18 -5.63 -3.50
N LEU A 404 -9.59 -4.44 -3.55
CA LEU A 404 -9.58 -3.46 -2.47
C LEU A 404 -9.98 -2.08 -2.98
N ILE A 405 -11.05 -1.50 -2.41
CA ILE A 405 -11.43 -0.10 -2.61
C ILE A 405 -11.03 0.70 -1.36
N ASP A 406 -10.10 1.64 -1.52
CA ASP A 406 -9.60 2.56 -0.51
C ASP A 406 -9.93 4.01 -0.90
N CYS A 407 -11.21 4.36 -0.82
CA CYS A 407 -11.70 5.65 -1.30
C CYS A 407 -12.70 6.28 -0.34
N VAL A 408 -12.73 7.61 -0.32
CA VAL A 408 -13.71 8.38 0.46
C VAL A 408 -15.09 8.25 -0.18
N GLU A 409 -15.17 8.30 -1.51
CA GLU A 409 -16.37 7.98 -2.28
C GLU A 409 -16.20 6.64 -3.01
N PRO A 410 -16.52 5.50 -2.38
CA PRO A 410 -16.10 4.20 -2.91
C PRO A 410 -16.97 3.66 -4.05
N PHE A 411 -18.26 4.01 -4.11
CA PHE A 411 -19.21 3.40 -5.05
C PHE A 411 -20.30 4.35 -5.53
N LYS A 412 -20.63 4.26 -6.81
CA LYS A 412 -21.80 4.89 -7.42
C LYS A 412 -22.80 3.85 -7.88
N ASN A 413 -24.02 3.93 -7.35
CA ASN A 413 -25.08 2.98 -7.68
C ASN A 413 -25.69 3.26 -9.06
N ALA A 414 -25.94 2.21 -9.84
CA ALA A 414 -26.80 2.30 -11.01
C ALA A 414 -28.23 2.60 -10.55
N LYS A 415 -28.87 3.59 -11.18
CA LYS A 415 -30.24 4.01 -10.86
C LYS A 415 -31.11 3.90 -12.11
N ALA A 416 -32.36 3.50 -11.91
CA ALA A 416 -33.37 3.60 -12.95
C ALA A 416 -33.62 5.09 -13.25
N ASP A 417 -33.44 5.47 -14.51
CA ASP A 417 -33.74 6.79 -15.04
C ASP A 417 -34.45 6.65 -16.38
N ALA A 418 -35.77 6.74 -16.32
CA ALA A 418 -36.62 6.60 -17.51
C ALA A 418 -36.39 7.71 -18.55
N ALA A 419 -35.87 8.88 -18.15
CA ALA A 419 -35.58 9.96 -19.09
C ALA A 419 -34.34 9.64 -19.95
N GLU A 420 -33.42 8.86 -19.41
CA GLU A 420 -32.20 8.39 -20.10
C GLU A 420 -32.32 6.95 -20.63
N GLY A 421 -33.51 6.34 -20.52
CA GLY A 421 -33.76 4.98 -21.01
C GLY A 421 -33.23 3.86 -20.11
N ARG A 422 -32.86 4.16 -18.86
CA ARG A 422 -32.38 3.19 -17.85
C ARG A 422 -33.55 2.72 -16.99
N THR A 423 -33.73 1.42 -16.85
CA THR A 423 -34.84 0.82 -16.09
C THR A 423 -34.39 -0.03 -14.91
N LEU A 424 -33.12 -0.43 -14.89
CA LEU A 424 -32.54 -1.26 -13.84
C LEU A 424 -31.78 -0.41 -12.82
N ALA A 425 -31.67 -0.94 -11.61
CA ALA A 425 -30.87 -0.37 -10.54
C ALA A 425 -29.95 -1.46 -9.98
N LEU A 426 -28.77 -1.05 -9.52
CA LEU A 426 -27.79 -1.93 -8.89
C LEU A 426 -27.17 -1.19 -7.71
N ASP A 427 -27.25 -1.82 -6.53
CA ASP A 427 -26.42 -1.43 -5.39
C ASP A 427 -25.00 -1.95 -5.65
N VAL A 428 -24.13 -1.08 -6.16
CA VAL A 428 -22.78 -1.46 -6.58
C VAL A 428 -21.94 -1.87 -5.38
N LYS A 429 -22.14 -1.24 -4.22
CA LYS A 429 -21.49 -1.65 -2.97
C LYS A 429 -21.89 -3.06 -2.57
N ALA A 430 -23.20 -3.36 -2.57
CA ALA A 430 -23.68 -4.68 -2.20
C ALA A 430 -23.23 -5.76 -3.18
N TRP A 431 -23.24 -5.46 -4.49
CA TRP A 431 -22.73 -6.35 -5.53
C TRP A 431 -21.24 -6.62 -5.38
N TYR A 432 -20.43 -5.57 -5.14
CA TYR A 432 -18.99 -5.70 -4.95
C TYR A 432 -18.65 -6.48 -3.67
N GLN A 433 -19.21 -6.09 -2.52
CA GLN A 433 -18.92 -6.75 -1.24
C GLN A 433 -19.50 -8.17 -1.14
N GLY A 434 -20.49 -8.51 -1.97
CA GLY A 434 -21.03 -9.86 -2.09
C GLY A 434 -20.13 -10.85 -2.84
N GLN A 435 -19.10 -10.36 -3.54
CA GLN A 435 -18.15 -11.18 -4.28
C GLN A 435 -16.94 -11.61 -3.43
N THR A 436 -16.35 -12.73 -3.80
CA THR A 436 -15.33 -13.41 -3.02
C THR A 436 -14.10 -12.53 -2.77
N GLY A 437 -13.70 -12.39 -1.51
CA GLY A 437 -12.43 -11.77 -1.13
C GLY A 437 -12.34 -10.26 -1.31
N ASN A 438 -13.42 -9.59 -1.70
CA ASN A 438 -13.45 -8.14 -1.86
C ASN A 438 -13.44 -7.40 -0.52
N LEU A 439 -12.72 -6.29 -0.50
CA LEU A 439 -12.45 -5.48 0.68
C LEU A 439 -12.73 -4.00 0.38
N VAL A 440 -13.14 -3.29 1.44
CA VAL A 440 -13.25 -1.82 1.46
C VAL A 440 -12.53 -1.34 2.70
N GLY A 441 -11.52 -0.49 2.55
CA GLY A 441 -10.69 -0.04 3.66
C GLY A 441 -9.32 0.45 3.22
N ALA A 442 -8.52 0.88 4.19
CA ALA A 442 -7.21 1.47 3.92
C ALA A 442 -6.26 0.49 3.21
N SER A 443 -5.68 0.94 2.11
CA SER A 443 -4.70 0.18 1.33
C SER A 443 -3.30 0.18 1.93
N ASP A 444 -2.98 1.17 2.78
CA ASP A 444 -1.71 1.28 3.51
C ASP A 444 -0.48 1.17 2.59
N LEU A 445 -0.30 2.20 1.75
CA LEU A 445 0.78 2.28 0.77
C LEU A 445 1.91 3.20 1.25
N THR A 446 3.15 2.86 0.92
CA THR A 446 4.28 3.80 0.92
C THR A 446 4.51 4.27 -0.51
N GLY A 447 4.08 5.50 -0.81
CA GLY A 447 3.91 5.94 -2.20
C GLY A 447 2.78 5.17 -2.86
N TYR A 448 3.09 4.35 -3.87
CA TYR A 448 2.13 3.49 -4.56
C TYR A 448 2.31 1.99 -4.27
N MET A 449 3.30 1.62 -3.47
CA MET A 449 3.55 0.22 -3.10
C MET A 449 2.90 -0.12 -1.75
N PRO A 450 2.25 -1.29 -1.61
CA PRO A 450 1.83 -1.81 -0.32
C PRO A 450 3.00 -1.90 0.66
N ASN A 451 2.85 -1.40 1.88
CA ASN A 451 3.85 -1.63 2.93
C ASN A 451 3.59 -2.97 3.66
N SER A 452 4.46 -3.34 4.61
CA SER A 452 4.36 -4.62 5.32
C SER A 452 3.08 -4.78 6.15
N SER A 453 2.39 -3.69 6.46
CA SER A 453 1.10 -3.70 7.16
C SER A 453 -0.12 -3.75 6.23
N SER A 454 0.07 -3.57 4.92
CA SER A 454 -1.01 -3.57 3.94
C SER A 454 -1.72 -4.93 3.86
N ILE A 455 -3.04 -4.89 3.90
CA ILE A 455 -3.89 -6.08 3.69
C ILE A 455 -3.76 -6.61 2.26
N ALA A 456 -3.36 -5.76 1.31
CA ALA A 456 -3.18 -6.11 -0.09
C ALA A 456 -2.16 -7.24 -0.27
N LEU A 457 -1.18 -7.37 0.63
CA LEU A 457 -0.16 -8.43 0.57
C LEU A 457 -0.67 -9.83 0.92
N SER A 458 -1.84 -9.94 1.55
CA SER A 458 -2.36 -11.22 2.08
C SER A 458 -3.73 -11.62 1.54
N ALA A 459 -4.44 -10.70 0.90
CA ALA A 459 -5.83 -10.91 0.45
C ALA A 459 -5.96 -11.24 -1.05
N GLY A 460 -4.84 -11.26 -1.80
CA GLY A 460 -4.87 -11.52 -3.24
C GLY A 460 -5.30 -12.94 -3.61
N LYS A 461 -6.03 -13.07 -4.71
CA LYS A 461 -6.37 -14.33 -5.37
C LYS A 461 -5.10 -15.05 -5.78
N ALA A 462 -4.96 -16.29 -5.34
CA ALA A 462 -3.86 -17.15 -5.75
C ALA A 462 -4.18 -17.94 -7.02
N ASN A 463 -3.12 -18.46 -7.67
CA ASN A 463 -3.22 -19.38 -8.80
C ASN A 463 -3.97 -18.81 -10.02
N LEU A 464 -3.80 -17.53 -10.32
CA LEU A 464 -4.45 -16.84 -11.45
C LEU A 464 -4.22 -17.56 -12.79
N SER A 465 -3.03 -18.13 -13.00
CA SER A 465 -2.70 -18.89 -14.22
C SER A 465 -3.55 -20.16 -14.44
N ASN A 466 -4.22 -20.66 -13.40
CA ASN A 466 -5.16 -21.77 -13.52
C ASN A 466 -6.59 -21.30 -13.86
N LEU A 467 -6.88 -20.02 -13.65
CA LEU A 467 -8.18 -19.41 -13.96
C LEU A 467 -8.21 -18.90 -15.40
N ASP A 468 -7.10 -18.31 -15.85
CA ASP A 468 -6.91 -17.81 -17.20
C ASP A 468 -5.43 -17.96 -17.58
N ASP A 469 -5.14 -18.63 -18.70
CA ASP A 469 -3.78 -18.96 -19.13
C ASP A 469 -2.98 -17.74 -19.61
N ARG A 470 -3.66 -16.61 -19.81
CA ARG A 470 -3.06 -15.31 -20.13
C ARG A 470 -2.56 -14.56 -18.90
N LEU A 471 -2.85 -15.05 -17.70
CA LEU A 471 -2.43 -14.45 -16.44
C LEU A 471 -1.28 -15.24 -15.79
N THR A 472 -0.43 -14.52 -15.07
CA THR A 472 0.64 -15.09 -14.22
C THR A 472 0.22 -15.07 -12.75
N ASN A 473 0.82 -15.93 -11.92
CA ASN A 473 0.46 -16.00 -10.50
C ASN A 473 1.02 -14.80 -9.72
N ALA A 474 0.14 -14.09 -9.02
CA ALA A 474 0.49 -13.00 -8.13
C ALA A 474 -0.51 -12.92 -6.96
N ASN A 475 -0.11 -13.45 -5.80
CA ASN A 475 -0.99 -13.66 -4.64
C ASN A 475 -1.14 -12.39 -3.76
N TYR A 476 -1.30 -11.23 -4.38
CA TYR A 476 -1.47 -9.94 -3.71
C TYR A 476 -2.45 -9.07 -4.50
N ILE A 477 -3.10 -8.12 -3.84
CA ILE A 477 -4.01 -7.13 -4.43
C ILE A 477 -3.17 -5.95 -4.95
N GLY A 478 -3.53 -5.41 -6.12
CA GLY A 478 -2.83 -4.31 -6.76
C GLY A 478 -1.65 -4.76 -7.62
N ALA A 479 -0.95 -3.79 -8.19
CA ALA A 479 0.15 -4.00 -9.14
C ALA A 479 1.49 -4.37 -8.50
N PHE A 480 1.61 -4.33 -7.17
CA PHE A 480 2.88 -4.43 -6.46
C PHE A 480 2.82 -5.43 -5.30
N ASP A 481 3.90 -6.18 -5.11
CA ASP A 481 4.07 -7.18 -4.04
C ASP A 481 4.63 -6.59 -2.73
N GLY A 482 4.79 -5.27 -2.67
CA GLY A 482 5.35 -4.52 -1.54
C GLY A 482 6.88 -4.63 -1.36
N SER A 483 7.59 -5.33 -2.25
CA SER A 483 9.04 -5.55 -2.15
C SER A 483 9.80 -5.20 -3.43
N THR A 484 9.19 -5.40 -4.60
CA THR A 484 9.79 -5.23 -5.91
C THR A 484 9.05 -4.15 -6.69
N ASP A 485 9.76 -3.06 -6.98
CA ASP A 485 9.28 -2.02 -7.86
C ASP A 485 9.74 -2.28 -9.31
N TRP A 486 8.89 -2.94 -10.09
CA TRP A 486 9.14 -3.29 -11.49
C TRP A 486 9.15 -2.07 -12.42
N THR A 487 8.72 -0.90 -11.95
CA THR A 487 8.67 0.33 -12.74
C THR A 487 9.99 1.10 -12.74
N LYS A 488 10.96 0.74 -11.89
CA LYS A 488 12.25 1.44 -11.79
C LYS A 488 13.08 1.36 -13.06
N ASP A 489 13.92 2.38 -13.28
CA ASP A 489 14.96 2.50 -14.32
C ASP A 489 14.49 2.66 -15.78
N TRP A 490 13.23 2.32 -16.11
CA TRP A 490 12.74 2.43 -17.49
C TRP A 490 11.61 3.45 -17.67
N THR A 491 10.84 3.76 -16.63
CA THR A 491 9.77 4.76 -16.69
C THR A 491 10.29 6.20 -16.48
N THR A 492 9.40 7.17 -16.67
CA THR A 492 9.62 8.59 -16.35
C THR A 492 8.56 9.09 -15.36
N ALA A 493 8.86 10.19 -14.66
CA ALA A 493 7.94 10.97 -13.81
C ALA A 493 7.26 10.26 -12.61
N ILE A 494 7.62 9.02 -12.27
CA ILE A 494 7.02 8.29 -11.13
C ILE A 494 7.93 8.13 -9.91
N HIS A 495 9.24 8.36 -10.07
CA HIS A 495 10.27 8.12 -9.03
C HIS A 495 10.92 9.40 -8.51
N SER A 496 10.61 10.55 -9.11
CA SER A 496 11.30 11.83 -8.85
C SER A 496 10.74 12.63 -7.68
N ASP A 497 9.71 12.15 -6.99
CA ASP A 497 9.20 12.77 -5.78
C ASP A 497 9.64 11.97 -4.55
N THR A 498 10.81 12.31 -4.01
CA THR A 498 10.94 12.30 -2.54
C THR A 498 10.09 13.44 -2.00
N THR A 499 8.77 13.39 -2.21
CA THR A 499 7.87 14.07 -1.29
C THR A 499 8.06 13.36 0.04
N PRO A 500 8.52 14.06 1.09
CA PRO A 500 8.46 13.50 2.43
C PRO A 500 7.03 13.02 2.66
N VAL A 501 6.87 11.83 3.25
CA VAL A 501 5.57 11.41 3.81
C VAL A 501 4.96 12.64 4.49
N PRO A 502 3.75 13.09 4.12
CA PRO A 502 3.12 14.21 4.79
C PRO A 502 3.15 13.95 6.28
N THR A 503 3.91 14.76 7.01
CA THR A 503 4.05 14.59 8.46
C THR A 503 2.79 15.07 9.19
N ALA A 504 1.93 15.82 8.49
CA ALA A 504 0.66 16.30 8.99
C ALA A 504 -0.48 15.34 8.59
N LEU A 505 -1.27 14.92 9.57
CA LEU A 505 -2.52 14.18 9.36
C LEU A 505 -3.54 15.06 8.62
N PRO A 506 -4.41 14.47 7.77
CA PRO A 506 -5.42 15.23 7.03
C PRO A 506 -6.44 15.88 7.97
N THR A 507 -7.18 16.87 7.46
CA THR A 507 -8.37 17.39 8.16
C THR A 507 -9.59 16.61 7.66
N LEU A 508 -10.32 15.95 8.56
CA LEU A 508 -11.55 15.24 8.21
C LEU A 508 -12.75 16.19 8.22
N THR A 509 -13.62 16.06 7.22
CA THR A 509 -14.85 16.84 7.08
C THR A 509 -16.08 16.12 7.64
N SER A 510 -16.00 14.81 7.82
CA SER A 510 -17.08 13.97 8.34
C SER A 510 -16.54 12.74 9.07
N CYS A 511 -17.40 12.10 9.86
CA CYS A 511 -17.06 10.88 10.57
C CYS A 511 -17.11 9.67 9.62
N PRO A 512 -16.16 8.72 9.74
CA PRO A 512 -16.13 7.55 8.89
C PRO A 512 -17.36 6.65 9.12
N VAL A 513 -17.71 5.87 8.10
CA VAL A 513 -18.80 4.88 8.16
C VAL A 513 -18.63 3.96 9.37
N GLY A 514 -19.74 3.72 10.09
CA GLY A 514 -19.73 2.94 11.34
C GLY A 514 -19.53 3.78 12.60
N THR A 515 -19.34 5.10 12.46
CA THR A 515 -19.34 6.06 13.57
C THR A 515 -20.40 7.14 13.36
N SER A 516 -20.72 7.89 14.41
CA SER A 516 -21.67 9.00 14.34
C SER A 516 -21.06 10.30 14.83
N ALA A 517 -21.32 11.41 14.13
CA ALA A 517 -20.77 12.71 14.51
C ALA A 517 -21.44 13.27 15.78
N GLU A 518 -20.63 13.85 16.66
CA GLU A 518 -21.05 14.59 17.85
C GLU A 518 -20.60 16.06 17.71
N SER A 519 -21.44 17.00 18.15
CA SER A 519 -21.10 18.43 18.11
C SER A 519 -20.00 18.75 19.13
N VAL A 520 -18.92 19.38 18.67
CA VAL A 520 -17.82 19.81 19.53
C VAL A 520 -18.04 21.27 19.96
N VAL A 521 -18.16 21.49 21.27
CA VAL A 521 -18.22 22.85 21.83
C VAL A 521 -16.79 23.38 22.01
N ALA A 522 -16.47 24.49 21.34
CA ALA A 522 -15.15 25.11 21.41
C ALA A 522 -14.72 25.39 22.86
N GLY A 523 -13.48 25.03 23.20
CA GLY A 523 -12.94 25.17 24.56
C GLY A 523 -13.26 24.01 25.51
N THR A 524 -13.94 22.95 25.05
CA THR A 524 -14.22 21.77 25.88
C THR A 524 -13.08 20.77 25.90
N LEU A 525 -12.36 20.61 24.80
CA LEU A 525 -11.22 19.69 24.68
C LEU A 525 -9.89 20.43 24.86
N LYS A 526 -8.87 19.75 25.41
CA LYS A 526 -7.51 20.30 25.61
C LYS A 526 -6.87 20.68 24.27
N ASP A 527 -7.04 19.86 23.23
CA ASP A 527 -6.57 20.19 21.88
C ASP A 527 -7.63 21.01 21.12
N SER A 528 -7.32 22.30 20.94
CA SER A 528 -8.19 23.25 20.24
C SER A 528 -8.35 22.96 18.74
N LYS A 529 -7.53 22.08 18.15
CA LYS A 529 -7.65 21.67 16.74
C LYS A 529 -8.81 20.70 16.53
N ILE A 530 -9.23 19.98 17.57
CA ILE A 530 -10.30 19.00 17.48
C ILE A 530 -11.64 19.73 17.34
N ASN A 531 -12.25 19.59 16.16
CA ASN A 531 -13.56 20.15 15.85
C ASN A 531 -14.55 19.10 15.34
N LEU A 532 -14.11 17.84 15.26
CA LEU A 532 -14.92 16.68 14.90
C LEU A 532 -14.74 15.59 15.97
N VAL A 533 -15.83 15.13 16.57
CA VAL A 533 -15.83 13.95 17.45
C VAL A 533 -16.73 12.89 16.83
N CYS A 534 -16.19 11.68 16.66
CA CYS A 534 -16.88 10.55 16.04
C CYS A 534 -17.14 9.47 17.09
N ARG A 535 -18.41 9.28 17.46
CA ARG A 535 -18.83 8.31 18.45
C ARG A 535 -18.85 6.90 17.85
N LEU A 536 -18.25 5.96 18.58
CA LEU A 536 -18.30 4.52 18.35
C LEU A 536 -18.99 3.87 19.55
N GLU A 537 -20.09 3.16 19.31
CA GLU A 537 -20.97 2.61 20.35
C GLU A 537 -21.60 1.28 19.92
N GLY A 538 -21.95 0.43 20.88
CA GLY A 538 -22.66 -0.82 20.64
C GLY A 538 -21.87 -1.86 19.83
N ASN A 539 -22.57 -2.64 18.99
CA ASN A 539 -21.96 -3.72 18.22
C ASN A 539 -21.46 -3.22 16.86
N VAL A 540 -20.16 -3.36 16.62
CA VAL A 540 -19.52 -3.15 15.33
C VAL A 540 -19.59 -4.45 14.52
N LEU A 541 -20.68 -4.64 13.78
CA LEU A 541 -20.97 -5.88 13.05
C LEU A 541 -20.43 -5.92 11.60
N SER A 542 -19.82 -4.83 11.14
CA SER A 542 -19.16 -4.72 9.85
C SER A 542 -17.76 -4.17 10.03
N ASN A 543 -16.88 -4.39 9.04
CA ASN A 543 -15.56 -3.76 9.07
C ASN A 543 -15.70 -2.23 9.17
N THR A 544 -15.00 -1.65 10.13
CA THR A 544 -15.03 -0.21 10.45
C THR A 544 -13.59 0.27 10.57
N THR A 545 -13.29 1.38 9.89
CA THR A 545 -11.95 2.01 9.95
C THR A 545 -12.06 3.38 10.61
N LEU A 546 -11.30 3.57 11.68
CA LEU A 546 -11.12 4.87 12.33
C LEU A 546 -9.95 5.58 11.64
N LEU A 547 -10.27 6.63 10.89
CA LEU A 547 -9.31 7.45 10.14
C LEU A 547 -8.55 8.41 11.07
N ALA A 548 -7.27 8.61 10.83
CA ALA A 548 -6.48 9.59 11.57
C ALA A 548 -6.61 10.97 10.92
N GLY A 549 -6.76 12.00 11.74
CA GLY A 549 -6.87 13.37 11.27
C GLY A 549 -6.42 14.37 12.33
N GLN A 550 -5.93 15.54 11.91
CA GLN A 550 -5.45 16.57 12.83
C GLN A 550 -6.55 17.26 13.65
N ASN A 551 -7.82 17.01 13.31
CA ASN A 551 -9.00 17.68 13.86
C ASN A 551 -10.07 16.72 14.42
N VAL A 552 -9.79 15.41 14.45
CA VAL A 552 -10.76 14.38 14.82
C VAL A 552 -10.32 13.62 16.08
N MET A 553 -11.29 13.30 16.94
CA MET A 553 -11.16 12.29 17.99
C MET A 553 -12.33 11.31 17.92
N TYR A 554 -12.09 10.07 18.36
CA TYR A 554 -13.14 9.06 18.47
C TYR A 554 -13.57 8.87 19.91
N LYS A 555 -14.87 8.89 20.15
CA LYS A 555 -15.46 8.71 21.47
C LYS A 555 -16.00 7.29 21.61
N ILE A 556 -15.44 6.50 22.52
CA ILE A 556 -15.97 5.19 22.91
C ILE A 556 -17.03 5.42 23.98
N ASP A 557 -18.28 5.04 23.70
CA ASP A 557 -19.42 5.40 24.54
C ASP A 557 -20.45 4.26 24.65
N GLY A 558 -21.28 4.34 25.69
CA GLY A 558 -22.40 3.42 25.90
C GLY A 558 -22.05 2.07 26.53
N GLY A 559 -20.87 1.92 27.15
CA GLY A 559 -20.41 0.66 27.75
C GLY A 559 -19.51 -0.13 26.79
N ALA A 560 -19.78 -1.42 26.63
CA ALA A 560 -19.00 -2.28 25.76
C ALA A 560 -19.23 -1.93 24.28
N VAL A 561 -18.17 -1.53 23.58
CA VAL A 561 -18.11 -1.53 22.11
C VAL A 561 -17.62 -2.89 21.66
N ILE A 562 -18.52 -3.69 21.09
CA ILE A 562 -18.27 -5.09 20.76
C ILE A 562 -17.94 -5.22 19.26
N VAL A 563 -16.72 -5.64 18.94
CA VAL A 563 -16.29 -5.86 17.55
C VAL A 563 -16.65 -7.27 17.10
N GLY A 564 -17.66 -7.34 16.23
CA GLY A 564 -18.28 -8.53 15.69
C GLY A 564 -18.98 -9.42 16.72
N GLY A 565 -19.70 -10.43 16.24
CA GLY A 565 -20.38 -11.43 17.05
C GLY A 565 -19.57 -12.70 17.22
N ASP A 566 -19.47 -13.21 18.45
CA ASP A 566 -18.77 -14.46 18.78
C ASP A 566 -19.14 -15.60 17.81
N LYS A 567 -18.18 -16.04 17.00
CA LYS A 567 -18.31 -17.15 16.03
C LYS A 567 -19.46 -17.00 15.01
N LYS A 568 -20.05 -15.81 14.86
CA LYS A 568 -21.24 -15.60 14.02
C LYS A 568 -21.02 -14.52 12.96
N ASP A 569 -20.73 -13.30 13.40
CA ASP A 569 -20.69 -12.10 12.56
C ASP A 569 -19.32 -11.45 12.72
N SER A 570 -18.28 -11.96 12.05
CA SER A 570 -16.91 -11.43 12.19
C SER A 570 -16.80 -10.01 11.64
N ALA A 571 -16.16 -9.13 12.40
CA ALA A 571 -15.84 -7.77 11.95
C ALA A 571 -14.37 -7.42 12.25
N THR A 572 -13.85 -6.45 11.52
CA THR A 572 -12.54 -5.86 11.78
C THR A 572 -12.70 -4.40 12.20
N LEU A 573 -12.16 -4.04 13.36
CA LEU A 573 -11.96 -2.64 13.75
C LEU A 573 -10.54 -2.23 13.38
N ALA A 574 -10.39 -1.47 12.29
CA ALA A 574 -9.11 -0.89 11.89
C ALA A 574 -8.95 0.51 12.49
N ILE A 575 -7.75 0.83 12.98
CA ILE A 575 -7.43 2.12 13.60
C ILE A 575 -6.14 2.62 12.97
N GLN A 576 -6.21 3.76 12.27
CA GLN A 576 -5.07 4.34 11.56
C GLN A 576 -4.04 4.95 12.52
N ALA A 577 -2.78 5.00 12.07
CA ALA A 577 -1.70 5.67 12.79
C ALA A 577 -2.02 7.14 13.07
N GLY A 578 -1.90 7.54 14.33
CA GLY A 578 -2.22 8.89 14.80
C GLY A 578 -3.67 9.12 15.18
N ALA A 579 -4.54 8.11 15.06
CA ALA A 579 -5.90 8.21 15.58
C ALA A 579 -5.89 8.37 17.11
N GLN A 580 -6.77 9.26 17.60
CA GLN A 580 -6.95 9.53 19.01
C GLN A 580 -8.35 9.10 19.45
N LEU A 581 -8.41 8.26 20.48
CA LEU A 581 -9.62 7.71 21.05
C LEU A 581 -9.72 8.13 22.52
N PHE A 582 -10.92 8.47 22.98
CA PHE A 582 -11.22 8.65 24.39
C PHE A 582 -12.51 7.93 24.77
N ALA A 583 -12.60 7.43 26.00
CA ALA A 583 -13.73 6.64 26.47
C ALA A 583 -14.48 7.29 27.64
N THR A 584 -15.81 7.17 27.64
CA THR A 584 -16.65 7.57 28.77
C THR A 584 -16.53 6.57 29.93
N PRO A 585 -16.92 6.95 31.17
CA PRO A 585 -16.90 6.03 32.31
C PRO A 585 -17.69 4.74 32.02
N ASN A 586 -17.13 3.60 32.45
CA ASN A 586 -17.65 2.24 32.21
C ASN A 586 -17.61 1.78 30.74
N SER A 587 -17.03 2.56 29.82
CA SER A 587 -16.90 2.16 28.41
C SER A 587 -15.56 1.48 28.13
N TYR A 588 -15.55 0.52 27.20
CA TYR A 588 -14.39 -0.27 26.81
C TYR A 588 -14.59 -0.91 25.43
N ILE A 589 -13.53 -1.44 24.83
CA ILE A 589 -13.59 -2.16 23.56
C ILE A 589 -13.40 -3.65 23.82
N ALA A 590 -14.30 -4.48 23.28
CA ALA A 590 -14.19 -5.94 23.33
C ALA A 590 -14.18 -6.52 21.90
N VAL A 591 -13.15 -7.29 21.55
CA VAL A 591 -13.02 -7.94 20.25
C VAL A 591 -13.42 -9.40 20.37
N SER A 592 -14.58 -9.76 19.81
CA SER A 592 -15.15 -11.11 19.89
C SER A 592 -14.32 -12.15 19.13
N ARG A 593 -14.43 -13.43 19.50
CA ARG A 593 -13.74 -14.52 18.79
C ARG A 593 -14.13 -14.56 17.32
N GLY A 594 -13.11 -14.58 16.46
CA GLY A 594 -13.26 -14.56 15.00
C GLY A 594 -13.31 -13.15 14.39
N SER A 595 -13.41 -12.11 15.21
CA SER A 595 -13.22 -10.71 14.82
C SER A 595 -11.75 -10.30 14.97
N LYS A 596 -11.42 -9.11 14.48
CA LYS A 596 -10.06 -8.57 14.52
C LYS A 596 -10.02 -7.12 14.97
N ILE A 597 -8.93 -6.75 15.64
CA ILE A 597 -8.49 -5.37 15.77
C ILE A 597 -7.22 -5.17 14.95
N MET A 598 -7.19 -4.11 14.14
CA MET A 598 -6.03 -3.73 13.32
C MET A 598 -5.61 -2.32 13.70
N ALA A 599 -4.98 -2.18 14.88
CA ALA A 599 -4.47 -0.93 15.40
C ALA A 599 -2.98 -0.81 15.08
N LYS A 600 -2.64 -0.05 14.03
CA LYS A 600 -1.27 0.10 13.55
C LYS A 600 -0.84 1.56 13.60
N GLY A 601 -0.30 1.95 14.75
CA GLY A 601 0.39 3.22 14.93
C GLY A 601 1.76 3.21 14.26
N SER A 602 2.45 4.33 14.39
CA SER A 602 3.88 4.42 14.08
C SER A 602 4.60 5.18 15.19
N ALA A 603 5.93 5.15 15.16
CA ALA A 603 6.70 5.93 16.10
C ALA A 603 6.44 7.45 16.01
N ALA A 604 6.05 7.96 14.83
CA ALA A 604 5.74 9.37 14.61
C ALA A 604 4.27 9.72 14.88
N HIS A 605 3.38 8.73 14.74
CA HIS A 605 1.93 8.87 14.89
C HIS A 605 1.39 7.67 15.69
N PRO A 606 1.66 7.59 16.99
CA PRO A 606 1.10 6.54 17.83
C PRO A 606 -0.42 6.65 17.88
N ILE A 607 -1.08 5.52 18.06
CA ILE A 607 -2.51 5.50 18.43
C ILE A 607 -2.60 5.75 19.92
N VAL A 608 -3.45 6.68 20.33
CA VAL A 608 -3.67 6.99 21.75
C VAL A 608 -5.11 6.64 22.11
N MET A 609 -5.28 5.78 23.11
CA MET A 609 -6.58 5.46 23.72
C MET A 609 -6.54 5.90 25.19
N THR A 610 -7.49 6.73 25.60
CA THR A 610 -7.44 7.36 26.93
C THR A 610 -8.83 7.55 27.53
N SER A 611 -8.89 8.07 28.76
CA SER A 611 -10.15 8.44 29.39
C SER A 611 -10.69 9.76 28.85
N GLN A 612 -12.00 9.97 28.98
CA GLN A 612 -12.61 11.26 28.66
C GLN A 612 -12.01 12.42 29.48
N GLN A 613 -11.63 12.17 30.73
CA GLN A 613 -11.14 13.22 31.62
C GLN A 613 -9.75 13.71 31.22
N ASP A 614 -8.95 12.84 30.61
CA ASP A 614 -7.65 13.20 30.07
C ASP A 614 -7.74 14.20 28.90
N VAL A 615 -8.81 14.16 28.11
CA VAL A 615 -8.97 15.04 26.92
C VAL A 615 -9.77 16.31 27.19
N LEU A 616 -10.46 16.40 28.34
CA LEU A 616 -11.28 17.56 28.70
C LEU A 616 -10.45 18.71 29.27
N MET A 617 -10.77 19.93 28.86
CA MET A 617 -10.13 21.14 29.38
C MET A 617 -10.43 21.32 30.87
N GLY A 618 -9.38 21.49 31.68
CA GLY A 618 -9.48 21.67 33.13
C GLY A 618 -9.72 20.38 33.93
N ALA A 619 -9.69 19.22 33.29
CA ALA A 619 -9.68 17.91 33.93
C ALA A 619 -8.33 17.21 33.72
N GLU A 620 -8.04 16.21 34.55
CA GLU A 620 -6.86 15.36 34.41
C GLU A 620 -7.26 13.88 34.37
N GLY A 621 -6.47 13.09 33.64
CA GLY A 621 -6.63 11.65 33.57
C GLY A 621 -6.20 11.00 34.88
N GLU A 622 -6.96 10.02 35.34
CA GLU A 622 -6.70 9.26 36.57
C GLU A 622 -6.97 7.77 36.31
N ARG A 623 -6.34 6.92 37.11
CA ARG A 623 -6.52 5.46 37.07
C ARG A 623 -8.00 5.06 37.11
N GLY A 624 -8.38 4.05 36.33
CA GLY A 624 -9.70 3.43 36.38
C GLY A 624 -10.86 4.27 35.84
N GLN A 625 -10.60 5.22 34.93
CA GLN A 625 -11.65 6.08 34.38
C GLN A 625 -12.42 5.47 33.20
N TRP A 626 -11.90 4.38 32.61
CA TRP A 626 -12.54 3.59 31.55
C TRP A 626 -11.96 2.17 31.52
N GLY A 627 -12.46 1.25 30.69
CA GLY A 627 -12.16 -0.19 30.84
C GLY A 627 -11.07 -0.77 29.95
N GLY A 628 -10.41 0.02 29.10
CA GLY A 628 -9.32 -0.50 28.27
C GLY A 628 -9.77 -1.39 27.12
N LEU A 629 -8.92 -2.35 26.75
CA LEU A 629 -9.07 -3.21 25.57
C LEU A 629 -9.12 -4.69 25.94
N VAL A 630 -10.16 -5.39 25.52
CA VAL A 630 -10.33 -6.84 25.71
C VAL A 630 -10.29 -7.54 24.35
N VAL A 631 -9.43 -8.55 24.21
CA VAL A 631 -9.31 -9.37 22.99
C VAL A 631 -9.61 -10.83 23.31
N LEU A 632 -10.66 -11.37 22.70
CA LEU A 632 -11.17 -12.72 22.96
C LEU A 632 -10.79 -13.64 21.80
N GLY A 633 -9.90 -14.61 22.05
CA GLY A 633 -9.34 -15.51 21.05
C GLY A 633 -9.88 -16.93 21.12
N LYS A 634 -9.43 -17.77 20.18
CA LYS A 634 -9.78 -19.20 20.06
C LYS A 634 -8.70 -20.15 20.60
N GLY A 635 -7.71 -19.62 21.30
CA GLY A 635 -6.62 -20.35 21.90
C GLY A 635 -7.04 -21.25 23.05
N LEU A 636 -6.08 -22.00 23.56
CA LEU A 636 -6.26 -22.89 24.70
C LEU A 636 -6.33 -22.08 26.00
N THR A 637 -7.31 -22.39 26.84
CA THR A 637 -7.35 -21.95 28.25
C THR A 637 -7.62 -23.17 29.11
N ASN A 638 -7.02 -23.25 30.30
CA ASN A 638 -7.17 -24.41 31.17
C ASN A 638 -8.47 -24.42 32.00
N THR A 639 -9.27 -23.37 31.90
CA THR A 639 -10.61 -23.27 32.49
C THR A 639 -11.67 -24.03 31.70
N CYS A 640 -11.37 -24.45 30.46
CA CYS A 640 -12.28 -25.21 29.59
C CYS A 640 -12.04 -26.73 29.68
N PRO A 641 -13.04 -27.54 30.10
CA PRO A 641 -12.93 -29.00 30.10
C PRO A 641 -12.87 -29.61 28.69
N ASP A 642 -13.65 -29.07 27.73
CA ASP A 642 -13.62 -29.45 26.32
C ASP A 642 -13.14 -28.28 25.46
N LYS A 643 -11.95 -28.41 24.87
CA LYS A 643 -11.33 -27.36 24.05
C LYS A 643 -12.07 -27.16 22.72
N ASN A 644 -12.79 -28.16 22.21
CA ASN A 644 -13.53 -28.04 20.94
C ASN A 644 -14.86 -27.28 21.10
N ALA A 645 -15.41 -27.27 22.31
CA ALA A 645 -16.67 -26.61 22.65
C ALA A 645 -16.48 -25.52 23.72
N CYS A 646 -15.27 -24.96 23.83
CA CYS A 646 -14.91 -24.02 24.88
C CYS A 646 -15.72 -22.72 24.80
N ASP A 647 -16.23 -22.28 25.94
CA ASP A 647 -17.04 -21.09 26.17
C ASP A 647 -16.71 -20.44 27.53
N ALA A 648 -15.42 -20.43 27.91
CA ALA A 648 -14.98 -19.76 29.13
C ALA A 648 -15.49 -18.32 29.17
N SER A 649 -16.01 -17.89 30.33
CA SER A 649 -16.57 -16.55 30.50
C SER A 649 -15.48 -15.58 30.93
N PHE A 650 -15.29 -14.50 30.18
CA PHE A 650 -14.47 -13.37 30.62
C PHE A 650 -15.18 -12.67 31.77
N GLU A 651 -14.41 -12.21 32.77
CA GLU A 651 -14.98 -11.80 34.05
C GLU A 651 -15.95 -10.62 33.94
N VAL A 652 -15.69 -9.67 33.03
CA VAL A 652 -16.57 -8.52 32.79
C VAL A 652 -17.40 -8.72 31.53
N GLY A 653 -18.72 -8.63 31.67
CA GLY A 653 -19.66 -8.70 30.54
C GLY A 653 -19.99 -10.11 30.06
N ASP A 654 -19.45 -11.14 30.71
CA ASP A 654 -19.68 -12.56 30.39
C ASP A 654 -19.37 -12.92 28.92
N PHE A 655 -18.33 -12.31 28.35
CA PHE A 655 -17.96 -12.58 26.97
C PHE A 655 -17.26 -13.93 26.82
N PRO A 656 -17.69 -14.78 25.89
CA PRO A 656 -17.10 -16.10 25.74
C PRO A 656 -15.76 -16.06 25.01
N TYR A 657 -14.76 -16.75 25.55
CA TYR A 657 -13.44 -16.91 24.95
C TYR A 657 -12.96 -18.38 24.94
N GLY A 658 -11.81 -18.61 24.31
CA GLY A 658 -11.14 -19.91 24.28
C GLY A 658 -11.59 -20.85 23.15
N GLY A 659 -10.85 -21.94 23.01
CA GLY A 659 -10.97 -22.92 21.94
C GLY A 659 -9.79 -23.90 21.96
N ASN A 660 -9.44 -24.42 20.79
CA ASN A 660 -8.36 -25.39 20.59
C ASN A 660 -7.26 -24.90 19.63
N ASP A 661 -7.24 -23.60 19.32
CA ASP A 661 -6.40 -23.03 18.28
C ASP A 661 -5.45 -21.96 18.83
N ASN A 662 -4.29 -22.39 19.33
CA ASN A 662 -3.22 -21.47 19.73
C ASN A 662 -2.57 -20.74 18.54
N SER A 663 -2.93 -21.04 17.29
CA SER A 663 -2.48 -20.30 16.11
C SER A 663 -3.45 -19.21 15.67
N ASP A 664 -4.57 -19.02 16.39
CA ASP A 664 -5.57 -17.99 16.12
C ASP A 664 -4.96 -16.60 15.94
N ASN A 665 -5.58 -15.80 15.08
CA ASN A 665 -5.13 -14.46 14.74
C ASN A 665 -6.30 -13.47 14.93
N SER A 666 -6.25 -12.76 16.05
CA SER A 666 -7.20 -11.72 16.46
C SER A 666 -6.77 -10.31 15.98
N GLY A 667 -5.73 -10.22 15.15
CA GLY A 667 -5.30 -9.00 14.47
C GLY A 667 -3.91 -8.50 14.88
N GLN A 668 -3.74 -7.18 14.87
CA GLN A 668 -2.46 -6.51 15.16
C GLN A 668 -2.66 -5.28 16.05
N ILE A 669 -1.78 -5.13 17.03
CA ILE A 669 -1.68 -3.99 17.93
C ILE A 669 -0.22 -3.52 17.93
N SER A 670 0.06 -2.39 17.29
CA SER A 670 1.41 -1.82 17.18
C SER A 670 1.42 -0.31 17.40
N TYR A 671 2.38 0.21 18.17
CA TYR A 671 2.50 1.63 18.54
C TYR A 671 1.20 2.20 19.12
N VAL A 672 0.70 1.53 20.17
CA VAL A 672 -0.54 1.90 20.86
C VAL A 672 -0.24 2.30 22.30
N VAL A 673 -0.73 3.47 22.70
CA VAL A 673 -0.66 3.98 24.07
C VAL A 673 -2.05 3.96 24.69
N ILE A 674 -2.23 3.15 25.74
CA ILE A 674 -3.43 3.08 26.56
C ILE A 674 -3.15 3.78 27.88
N LYS A 675 -3.99 4.74 28.26
CA LYS A 675 -3.84 5.51 29.50
C LYS A 675 -5.11 5.45 30.34
N TYR A 676 -4.97 5.45 31.67
CA TYR A 676 -6.06 5.72 32.62
C TYR A 676 -7.23 4.72 32.56
N ALA A 677 -6.96 3.51 32.08
CA ALA A 677 -7.92 2.41 31.98
C ALA A 677 -8.06 1.68 33.33
N GLY A 678 -8.81 0.58 33.31
CA GLY A 678 -8.99 -0.37 34.40
C GLY A 678 -9.94 0.04 35.52
N PHE A 679 -11.21 0.29 35.19
CA PHE A 679 -12.21 0.61 36.20
C PHE A 679 -12.66 -0.63 37.00
N LYS A 680 -12.96 -0.42 38.28
CA LYS A 680 -13.53 -1.45 39.16
C LYS A 680 -15.03 -1.63 38.94
N VAL A 681 -15.46 -2.86 38.65
CA VAL A 681 -16.89 -3.20 38.46
C VAL A 681 -17.56 -3.47 39.81
N ASN A 682 -16.91 -4.27 40.66
CA ASN A 682 -17.32 -4.58 42.03
C ASN A 682 -16.11 -5.11 42.83
N ASP A 683 -16.33 -5.53 44.09
CA ASP A 683 -15.28 -6.00 45.00
C ASP A 683 -14.52 -7.26 44.52
N THR A 684 -14.95 -7.89 43.42
CA THR A 684 -14.36 -9.13 42.89
C THR A 684 -14.08 -9.12 41.40
N GLN A 685 -14.38 -8.02 40.70
CA GLN A 685 -14.26 -7.92 39.23
C GLN A 685 -13.77 -6.54 38.83
N GLU A 686 -12.69 -6.52 38.08
CA GLU A 686 -11.98 -5.32 37.64
C GLU A 686 -11.66 -5.44 36.14
N MET A 687 -11.21 -4.36 35.51
CA MET A 687 -10.86 -4.34 34.09
C MET A 687 -9.37 -4.03 33.98
N ASN A 688 -8.71 -4.54 32.94
CA ASN A 688 -7.28 -4.31 32.73
C ASN A 688 -7.00 -3.25 31.67
N GLY A 689 -5.74 -2.85 31.53
CA GLY A 689 -5.33 -1.99 30.42
C GLY A 689 -5.53 -2.72 29.09
N ILE A 690 -4.96 -3.94 29.00
CA ILE A 690 -5.21 -4.89 27.91
C ILE A 690 -5.41 -6.30 28.47
N SER A 691 -6.56 -6.92 28.20
CA SER A 691 -6.82 -8.32 28.52
C SER A 691 -6.72 -9.19 27.26
N PHE A 692 -5.81 -10.16 27.26
CA PHE A 692 -5.70 -11.17 26.21
C PHE A 692 -6.30 -12.49 26.69
N ALA A 693 -7.55 -12.76 26.30
CA ALA A 693 -8.26 -13.96 26.72
C ALA A 693 -8.17 -15.06 25.66
N ALA A 694 -7.33 -16.06 25.92
CA ALA A 694 -7.01 -17.16 25.01
C ALA A 694 -6.64 -16.70 23.59
N VAL A 695 -5.86 -15.63 23.47
CA VAL A 695 -5.43 -15.10 22.16
C VAL A 695 -4.29 -15.94 21.59
N GLY A 696 -4.39 -16.30 20.31
CA GLY A 696 -3.40 -17.15 19.63
C GLY A 696 -2.12 -16.43 19.23
N SER A 697 -1.08 -17.19 18.91
CA SER A 697 0.24 -16.72 18.48
C SER A 697 0.24 -16.10 17.08
N GLY A 698 -0.86 -16.20 16.32
CA GLY A 698 -1.03 -15.54 15.04
C GLY A 698 -1.31 -14.03 15.18
N THR A 699 -1.74 -13.59 16.37
CA THR A 699 -1.93 -12.18 16.72
C THR A 699 -0.59 -11.49 16.94
N GLN A 700 -0.40 -10.33 16.32
CA GLN A 700 0.84 -9.55 16.42
C GLN A 700 0.68 -8.42 17.44
N VAL A 701 1.53 -8.40 18.46
CA VAL A 701 1.53 -7.33 19.47
C VAL A 701 2.95 -6.83 19.66
N ASP A 702 3.16 -5.56 19.34
CA ASP A 702 4.45 -4.91 19.53
C ASP A 702 4.30 -3.42 19.89
N HIS A 703 5.29 -2.79 20.54
CA HIS A 703 5.28 -1.36 20.85
C HIS A 703 3.96 -0.92 21.49
N ILE A 704 3.62 -1.51 22.63
CA ILE A 704 2.45 -1.12 23.41
C ILE A 704 2.88 -0.45 24.71
N GLN A 705 2.13 0.58 25.10
CA GLN A 705 2.24 1.18 26.41
C GLN A 705 0.92 1.11 27.15
N VAL A 706 0.97 0.71 28.42
CA VAL A 706 -0.13 0.90 29.37
C VAL A 706 0.37 1.80 30.49
N HIS A 707 -0.36 2.89 30.72
CA HIS A 707 -0.03 3.92 31.69
C HIS A 707 -1.16 4.17 32.67
N ALA A 708 -0.85 4.22 33.97
CA ALA A 708 -1.82 4.61 34.99
C ALA A 708 -3.10 3.76 34.92
N ASN A 709 -2.97 2.44 34.75
CA ASN A 709 -4.12 1.54 34.82
C ASN A 709 -4.60 1.40 36.27
N GLY A 710 -5.92 1.26 36.47
CA GLY A 710 -6.54 1.09 37.79
C GLY A 710 -6.45 -0.32 38.36
N ASP A 711 -6.05 -1.27 37.53
CA ASP A 711 -5.82 -2.68 37.84
C ASP A 711 -4.56 -3.13 37.08
N ASP A 712 -4.55 -4.32 36.47
CA ASP A 712 -3.40 -4.82 35.73
C ASP A 712 -3.08 -4.04 34.45
N GLY A 713 -1.79 -3.87 34.18
CA GLY A 713 -1.34 -3.29 32.92
C GLY A 713 -1.76 -4.14 31.72
N VAL A 714 -1.27 -5.38 31.70
CA VAL A 714 -1.58 -6.39 30.69
C VAL A 714 -1.82 -7.72 31.41
N GLU A 715 -2.94 -8.37 31.12
CA GLU A 715 -3.26 -9.68 31.72
C GLU A 715 -3.57 -10.74 30.66
N PHE A 716 -3.07 -11.96 30.89
CA PHE A 716 -3.29 -13.12 30.03
C PHE A 716 -4.22 -14.15 30.67
N TRP A 717 -5.33 -14.45 30.00
CA TRP A 717 -6.27 -15.50 30.38
C TRP A 717 -6.13 -16.71 29.43
N GLY A 718 -4.98 -17.39 29.50
CA GLY A 718 -4.63 -18.47 28.57
C GLY A 718 -4.11 -18.01 27.21
N GLY A 719 -4.01 -18.93 26.25
CA GLY A 719 -3.60 -18.67 24.87
C GLY A 719 -2.09 -18.77 24.64
N ALA A 720 -1.63 -18.18 23.54
CA ALA A 720 -0.24 -18.21 23.07
C ALA A 720 0.21 -16.91 22.37
N VAL A 721 -0.49 -15.79 22.59
CA VAL A 721 -0.11 -14.49 22.03
C VAL A 721 1.30 -14.12 22.46
N ASN A 722 2.06 -13.50 21.54
CA ASN A 722 3.43 -13.08 21.79
C ASN A 722 3.55 -11.55 21.73
N LEU A 723 4.38 -10.97 22.60
CA LEU A 723 4.52 -9.51 22.76
C LEU A 723 5.97 -9.05 22.62
N LYS A 724 6.20 -7.92 21.94
CA LYS A 724 7.53 -7.29 21.92
C LYS A 724 7.47 -5.79 22.22
N TYR A 725 8.48 -5.22 22.87
CA TYR A 725 8.54 -3.77 23.14
C TYR A 725 7.33 -3.28 23.95
N VAL A 726 7.24 -3.73 25.20
CA VAL A 726 6.10 -3.45 26.10
C VAL A 726 6.56 -2.49 27.18
N TYR A 727 5.87 -1.35 27.32
CA TYR A 727 6.17 -0.35 28.34
C TYR A 727 5.00 -0.19 29.32
N LEU A 728 5.24 -0.52 30.58
CA LEU A 728 4.19 -0.55 31.61
C LEU A 728 4.58 0.42 32.71
N THR A 729 3.75 1.43 32.92
CA THR A 729 4.10 2.59 33.74
C THR A 729 3.01 2.88 34.73
N HIS A 730 3.35 2.84 36.01
CA HIS A 730 2.43 3.21 37.10
C HIS A 730 1.10 2.45 36.95
N ASN A 731 1.09 1.11 36.84
CA ASN A 731 -0.16 0.35 36.99
C ASN A 731 -0.46 0.14 38.47
N PHE A 732 -1.72 -0.11 38.84
CA PHE A 732 -2.14 0.01 40.26
C PHE A 732 -1.98 -1.31 40.97
N ASP A 733 -2.42 -2.37 40.30
CA ASP A 733 -2.12 -3.72 40.68
C ASP A 733 -0.87 -4.19 39.94
N ASP A 734 -0.92 -5.32 39.23
CA ASP A 734 0.24 -5.89 38.60
C ASP A 734 0.49 -5.29 37.22
N SER A 735 1.75 -5.18 36.79
CA SER A 735 1.98 -4.69 35.42
C SER A 735 1.73 -5.74 34.38
N LEU A 736 2.24 -6.94 34.61
CA LEU A 736 2.06 -8.06 33.72
C LEU A 736 1.64 -9.27 34.55
N ASP A 737 0.37 -9.63 34.42
CA ASP A 737 -0.22 -10.82 35.04
C ASP A 737 -0.43 -11.91 33.99
N TRP A 738 -0.17 -13.17 34.34
CA TRP A 738 -0.73 -14.29 33.59
C TRP A 738 -1.39 -15.34 34.47
N THR A 739 -2.48 -15.88 33.92
CA THR A 739 -3.21 -17.01 34.47
C THR A 739 -3.71 -17.96 33.36
N ASN A 740 -4.48 -18.97 33.76
CA ASN A 740 -5.32 -19.80 32.90
C ASN A 740 -4.62 -20.52 31.73
N GLY A 741 -3.32 -20.78 31.86
CA GLY A 741 -2.59 -21.63 30.92
C GLY A 741 -1.94 -20.86 29.77
N TRP A 742 -1.52 -19.61 29.97
CA TRP A 742 -0.83 -18.85 28.93
C TRP A 742 0.55 -19.46 28.61
N THR A 743 0.81 -19.67 27.31
CA THR A 743 2.03 -20.32 26.80
C THR A 743 2.76 -19.46 25.77
N GLY A 744 2.46 -18.16 25.77
CA GLY A 744 3.06 -17.20 24.85
C GLY A 744 4.49 -16.80 25.22
N LYS A 745 4.98 -15.77 24.52
CA LYS A 745 6.35 -15.27 24.65
C LYS A 745 6.35 -13.75 24.78
N ALA A 746 7.33 -13.21 25.48
CA ALA A 746 7.54 -11.76 25.48
C ALA A 746 9.03 -11.39 25.44
N GLN A 747 9.36 -10.30 24.74
CA GLN A 747 10.71 -9.74 24.70
C GLN A 747 10.74 -8.21 24.74
N PHE A 748 11.72 -7.64 25.44
CA PHE A 748 11.88 -6.18 25.63
C PHE A 748 10.70 -5.57 26.37
N VAL A 749 10.62 -5.85 27.66
CA VAL A 749 9.56 -5.34 28.53
C VAL A 749 10.17 -4.46 29.61
N TYR A 750 9.71 -3.22 29.69
CA TYR A 750 10.12 -2.28 30.74
C TYR A 750 8.92 -1.93 31.61
N ILE A 751 9.05 -2.22 32.90
CA ILE A 751 8.05 -1.94 33.93
C ILE A 751 8.64 -0.94 34.93
N THR A 752 7.91 0.14 35.21
CA THR A 752 8.29 1.12 36.24
C THR A 752 7.10 1.60 37.06
N HIS A 753 7.27 1.59 38.38
CA HIS A 753 6.27 1.96 39.39
C HIS A 753 6.77 3.09 40.26
N GLU A 754 7.44 4.06 39.64
CA GLU A 754 8.10 5.10 40.40
C GLU A 754 7.14 6.09 41.09
N ASP A 755 5.84 6.04 40.79
CA ASP A 755 4.81 6.73 41.55
C ASP A 755 4.52 6.11 42.94
N GLY A 756 4.99 4.88 43.17
CA GLY A 756 4.92 4.20 44.46
C GLY A 756 3.54 3.66 44.85
N GLN A 757 2.61 3.54 43.90
CA GLN A 757 1.24 3.06 44.16
C GLN A 757 0.93 1.66 43.63
N ALA A 758 1.86 1.08 42.86
CA ALA A 758 1.68 -0.23 42.25
C ALA A 758 1.87 -1.40 43.24
N ASN A 759 1.32 -2.55 42.88
CA ASN A 759 1.61 -3.84 43.50
C ASN A 759 2.88 -4.47 42.87
N ARG A 760 2.77 -5.44 41.95
CA ARG A 760 3.93 -6.18 41.44
C ARG A 760 4.31 -5.80 40.02
N GLY A 761 5.59 -5.97 39.70
CA GLY A 761 6.04 -5.94 38.31
C GLY A 761 5.42 -7.10 37.51
N ILE A 762 5.49 -8.31 38.07
CA ILE A 762 4.91 -9.53 37.49
C ILE A 762 4.19 -10.33 38.57
N GLU A 763 2.98 -10.78 38.26
CA GLU A 763 2.33 -11.91 38.92
C GLU A 763 2.13 -13.05 37.90
N GLY A 764 2.36 -14.29 38.32
CA GLY A 764 2.34 -15.42 37.41
C GLY A 764 1.77 -16.69 38.01
N ASP A 765 0.68 -17.19 37.42
CA ASP A 765 -0.07 -18.33 37.91
C ASP A 765 -0.62 -19.24 36.79
N SER A 766 -1.10 -20.43 37.14
CA SER A 766 -1.65 -21.43 36.19
C SER A 766 -3.11 -21.81 36.45
N HIS A 767 -3.90 -21.06 37.23
CA HIS A 767 -5.26 -21.42 37.69
C HIS A 767 -5.33 -22.49 38.81
N LYS A 768 -6.44 -22.43 39.59
CA LYS A 768 -6.68 -23.02 40.94
C LYS A 768 -6.36 -24.52 41.12
N GLY A 769 -6.19 -25.31 40.05
CA GLY A 769 -5.82 -26.73 40.11
C GLY A 769 -4.42 -27.02 39.57
N ALA A 770 -3.56 -27.68 40.37
CA ALA A 770 -2.20 -28.06 39.96
C ALA A 770 -2.12 -29.09 38.80
N SER A 771 -3.27 -29.59 38.32
CA SER A 771 -3.39 -30.54 37.21
C SER A 771 -4.08 -29.96 35.97
N ASP A 772 -4.45 -28.67 36.00
CA ASP A 772 -5.18 -28.04 34.90
C ASP A 772 -4.26 -27.89 33.68
N THR A 773 -4.79 -28.16 32.48
CA THR A 773 -4.00 -28.11 31.23
C THR A 773 -4.65 -27.19 30.17
N PRO A 774 -3.84 -26.39 29.44
CA PRO A 774 -2.38 -26.27 29.56
C PRO A 774 -1.93 -25.59 30.88
N ILE A 775 -0.74 -25.93 31.34
CA ILE A 775 -0.08 -25.20 32.43
C ILE A 775 0.43 -23.87 31.87
N SER A 776 0.32 -22.77 32.63
CA SER A 776 0.94 -21.50 32.25
C SER A 776 2.45 -21.67 32.19
N ALA A 777 3.02 -21.57 30.99
CA ALA A 777 4.44 -21.82 30.74
C ALA A 777 4.99 -20.80 29.72
N PRO A 778 4.95 -19.50 30.04
CA PRO A 778 5.45 -18.49 29.12
C PRO A 778 6.97 -18.49 29.01
N LYS A 779 7.49 -17.98 27.89
CA LYS A 779 8.93 -17.76 27.69
C LYS A 779 9.23 -16.27 27.57
N LEU A 780 9.92 -15.72 28.58
CA LEU A 780 10.16 -14.30 28.73
C LEU A 780 11.65 -13.99 28.57
N ALA A 781 11.97 -12.88 27.88
CA ALA A 781 13.34 -12.44 27.68
C ALA A 781 13.49 -10.91 27.75
N ASN A 782 14.58 -10.42 28.34
CA ASN A 782 14.94 -8.99 28.31
C ASN A 782 13.90 -8.09 28.99
N PHE A 783 13.75 -8.30 30.30
CA PHE A 783 12.83 -7.54 31.15
C PHE A 783 13.63 -6.62 32.07
N THR A 784 13.20 -5.36 32.23
CA THR A 784 13.65 -4.47 33.29
C THR A 784 12.45 -4.11 34.16
N ILE A 785 12.54 -4.33 35.47
CA ILE A 785 11.47 -4.05 36.44
C ILE A 785 12.01 -3.12 37.52
N LEU A 786 11.37 -1.96 37.69
CA LEU A 786 11.62 -0.99 38.75
C LEU A 786 10.36 -0.93 39.65
N PRO A 787 10.31 -1.73 40.73
CA PRO A 787 9.13 -1.84 41.57
C PRO A 787 8.86 -0.58 42.41
N GLY A 788 7.65 -0.53 42.96
CA GLY A 788 7.16 0.54 43.83
C GLY A 788 7.86 0.61 45.18
N VAL A 789 7.31 1.41 46.11
CA VAL A 789 7.77 1.39 47.51
C VAL A 789 7.05 0.28 48.29
N ASP A 790 7.65 -0.21 49.37
CA ASP A 790 7.13 -1.21 50.31
C ASP A 790 6.03 -0.62 51.21
N VAL A 791 5.08 0.11 50.64
CA VAL A 791 3.94 0.68 51.33
C VAL A 791 2.70 0.03 50.78
N GLU A 792 1.85 -0.52 51.67
CA GLU A 792 0.54 -1.02 51.29
C GLU A 792 -0.25 0.07 50.56
N ASN A 793 -0.62 -0.20 49.31
CA ASN A 793 -1.51 0.63 48.52
C ASN A 793 -2.97 0.46 49.02
N ALA A 794 -3.93 1.08 48.32
CA ALA A 794 -5.33 1.00 48.76
C ALA A 794 -5.95 -0.42 48.65
N SER A 795 -5.32 -1.34 47.93
CA SER A 795 -5.70 -2.77 47.88
C SER A 795 -5.07 -3.61 49.00
N GLY A 796 -4.08 -3.06 49.71
CA GLY A 796 -3.34 -3.75 50.77
C GLY A 796 -2.03 -4.38 50.30
N ASP A 797 -1.61 -4.10 49.07
CA ASP A 797 -0.43 -4.71 48.44
C ASP A 797 0.75 -3.74 48.38
N LYS A 798 1.97 -4.30 48.35
CA LYS A 798 3.24 -3.55 48.41
C LYS A 798 3.90 -3.53 47.05
N GLY A 799 4.76 -2.54 46.82
CA GLY A 799 5.58 -2.46 45.62
C GLY A 799 6.64 -3.56 45.56
N GLU A 800 6.38 -4.63 44.80
CA GLU A 800 7.21 -5.84 44.70
C GLU A 800 7.69 -6.10 43.26
N GLY A 801 8.73 -6.93 43.11
CA GLY A 801 9.30 -7.28 41.82
C GLY A 801 8.49 -8.33 41.05
N ILE A 802 8.68 -9.60 41.41
CA ILE A 802 8.08 -10.76 40.72
C ILE A 802 7.50 -11.71 41.76
N LEU A 803 6.23 -12.09 41.62
CA LEU A 803 5.60 -13.20 42.32
C LEU A 803 5.26 -14.33 41.34
N LEU A 804 5.77 -15.54 41.60
CA LEU A 804 5.38 -16.75 40.87
C LEU A 804 4.67 -17.72 41.81
N ARG A 805 3.49 -18.16 41.40
CA ARG A 805 2.57 -18.96 42.22
C ARG A 805 1.81 -20.00 41.39
N VAL A 806 0.99 -20.79 42.07
CA VAL A 806 0.02 -21.74 41.50
C VAL A 806 0.51 -22.49 40.24
N ALA A 807 1.46 -23.41 40.40
CA ALA A 807 1.89 -24.34 39.35
C ALA A 807 2.38 -23.74 38.01
N THR A 808 2.68 -22.43 37.95
CA THR A 808 3.31 -21.83 36.76
C THR A 808 4.67 -22.48 36.46
N ALA A 809 5.01 -22.59 35.17
CA ALA A 809 6.19 -23.27 34.65
C ALA A 809 6.96 -22.41 33.63
N GLY A 810 7.11 -21.11 33.92
CA GLY A 810 7.75 -20.15 33.02
C GLY A 810 9.25 -20.38 32.79
N GLU A 811 9.74 -19.93 31.64
CA GLU A 811 11.16 -19.81 31.33
C GLU A 811 11.55 -18.32 31.22
N LEU A 812 12.27 -17.80 32.21
CA LEU A 812 12.65 -16.38 32.30
C LEU A 812 14.14 -16.20 31.98
N TYR A 813 14.45 -15.29 31.06
CA TYR A 813 15.82 -15.01 30.62
C TYR A 813 16.12 -13.51 30.61
N ASN A 814 17.36 -13.12 30.89
CA ASN A 814 17.79 -11.72 30.74
C ASN A 814 16.94 -10.74 31.54
N VAL A 815 16.51 -11.14 32.74
CA VAL A 815 15.62 -10.32 33.59
C VAL A 815 16.46 -9.50 34.56
N LEU A 816 16.18 -8.21 34.63
CA LEU A 816 16.69 -7.28 35.62
C LEU A 816 15.54 -6.81 36.51
N VAL A 817 15.66 -7.02 37.82
CA VAL A 817 14.84 -6.34 38.82
C VAL A 817 15.75 -5.43 39.62
N GLN A 818 15.53 -4.12 39.56
CA GLN A 818 16.26 -3.15 40.39
C GLN A 818 15.28 -2.48 41.36
N GLY A 819 15.28 -2.98 42.59
CA GLY A 819 14.47 -2.47 43.68
C GLY A 819 14.98 -1.13 44.21
N ARG A 820 14.09 -0.40 44.87
CA ARG A 820 14.46 0.85 45.56
C ARG A 820 15.27 0.51 46.81
N LYS A 821 16.42 1.17 47.00
CA LYS A 821 17.33 0.92 48.12
C LYS A 821 17.21 1.99 49.20
N GLY A 822 16.02 2.09 49.77
CA GLY A 822 15.72 2.98 50.89
C GLY A 822 16.27 2.49 52.23
N SER A 823 15.97 3.23 53.28
CA SER A 823 16.21 2.79 54.67
C SER A 823 14.90 2.63 55.47
N THR A 824 13.77 2.86 54.80
CA THR A 824 12.41 2.76 55.33
C THR A 824 11.51 2.20 54.24
N SER A 825 10.41 1.55 54.64
CA SER A 825 9.39 1.03 53.71
C SER A 825 8.85 2.08 52.73
N THR A 826 8.81 3.35 53.12
CA THR A 826 8.40 4.48 52.24
C THR A 826 9.45 4.91 51.21
N THR A 827 10.64 4.32 51.22
CA THR A 827 11.75 4.68 50.31
C THR A 827 12.42 3.47 49.68
N GLU A 828 12.03 2.27 50.08
CA GLU A 828 12.55 0.97 49.69
C GLU A 828 11.44 0.19 49.02
N SER A 829 11.76 -0.74 48.13
CA SER A 829 10.78 -1.67 47.56
C SER A 829 10.62 -2.89 48.45
N GLY A 830 9.51 -3.62 48.30
CA GLY A 830 9.37 -4.96 48.86
C GLY A 830 10.26 -5.97 48.13
N GLU A 831 9.92 -7.25 48.27
CA GLU A 831 10.72 -8.35 47.76
C GLU A 831 10.79 -8.35 46.23
N CYS A 832 12.00 -8.54 45.70
CA CYS A 832 12.20 -8.50 44.25
C CYS A 832 11.90 -9.81 43.53
N LEU A 833 11.96 -10.94 44.24
CA LEU A 833 11.59 -12.24 43.71
C LEU A 833 11.00 -13.13 44.82
N GLU A 834 9.74 -13.49 44.62
CA GLU A 834 8.98 -14.38 45.49
C GLU A 834 8.49 -15.61 44.70
N LEU A 835 8.64 -16.78 45.32
CA LEU A 835 7.99 -18.03 44.88
C LEU A 835 7.01 -18.46 45.97
N ASP A 836 5.71 -18.52 45.70
CA ASP A 836 4.73 -18.97 46.70
C ASP A 836 4.70 -20.50 46.81
N GLY A 837 5.39 -21.04 47.81
CA GLY A 837 5.47 -22.47 48.08
C GLY A 837 4.28 -23.07 48.82
N SER A 838 3.24 -22.28 49.11
CA SER A 838 1.96 -22.82 49.59
C SER A 838 1.31 -23.74 48.54
N TYR A 839 1.68 -23.58 47.26
CA TYR A 839 1.22 -24.39 46.13
C TYR A 839 2.26 -25.45 45.73
N ALA A 840 1.97 -26.73 46.03
CA ALA A 840 2.87 -27.85 45.73
C ALA A 840 3.26 -27.97 44.25
N GLY A 841 2.34 -27.65 43.32
CA GLY A 841 2.62 -27.70 41.88
C GLY A 841 3.70 -26.71 41.42
N LEU A 842 3.83 -25.55 42.08
CA LEU A 842 4.93 -24.62 41.82
C LEU A 842 6.27 -25.26 42.22
N ILE A 843 6.31 -25.86 43.41
CA ILE A 843 7.51 -26.52 43.95
C ILE A 843 7.91 -27.73 43.09
N ASP A 844 6.95 -28.48 42.57
CA ASP A 844 7.21 -29.54 41.61
C ASP A 844 7.89 -29.01 40.34
N ASN A 845 7.44 -27.86 39.81
CA ASN A 845 8.06 -27.24 38.64
C ASN A 845 9.47 -26.72 38.91
N VAL A 846 9.71 -26.17 40.10
CA VAL A 846 11.06 -25.80 40.57
C VAL A 846 11.98 -27.02 40.61
N ASN A 847 11.54 -28.09 41.27
CA ASN A 847 12.34 -29.31 41.45
C ASN A 847 12.59 -30.05 40.12
N ASN A 848 11.60 -30.05 39.23
CA ASN A 848 11.68 -30.67 37.91
C ASN A 848 12.38 -29.80 36.86
N LYS A 849 12.77 -28.56 37.22
CA LYS A 849 13.43 -27.59 36.33
C LYS A 849 12.58 -27.19 35.12
N THR A 850 11.26 -27.23 35.27
CA THR A 850 10.32 -26.69 34.28
C THR A 850 10.08 -25.20 34.52
N LEU A 851 10.13 -24.74 35.78
CA LEU A 851 10.26 -23.31 36.10
C LEU A 851 11.75 -22.93 36.16
N THR A 852 12.17 -21.97 35.34
CA THR A 852 13.57 -21.51 35.26
C THR A 852 13.70 -19.99 35.16
N MET A 853 14.80 -19.46 35.70
CA MET A 853 15.21 -18.07 35.57
C MET A 853 16.73 -18.02 35.42
N SER A 854 17.26 -17.55 34.29
CA SER A 854 18.71 -17.56 34.04
C SER A 854 19.21 -16.31 33.30
N HIS A 855 20.50 -16.01 33.45
CA HIS A 855 21.13 -14.80 32.93
C HIS A 855 20.42 -13.53 33.42
N SER A 856 20.11 -13.48 34.72
CA SER A 856 19.28 -12.44 35.33
C SER A 856 19.99 -11.77 36.51
N VAL A 857 19.59 -10.54 36.82
CA VAL A 857 20.13 -9.75 37.94
C VAL A 857 19.01 -9.29 38.86
N ILE A 858 19.17 -9.54 40.16
CA ILE A 858 18.30 -9.01 41.21
C ILE A 858 19.12 -8.02 42.05
N ASP A 859 18.80 -6.73 41.95
CA ASP A 859 19.51 -5.65 42.64
C ASP A 859 18.59 -4.90 43.61
N CYS A 860 18.41 -5.44 44.81
CA CYS A 860 17.46 -4.94 45.81
C CYS A 860 18.01 -5.12 47.22
N ASN A 861 17.50 -4.35 48.19
CA ASN A 861 17.82 -4.56 49.60
C ASN A 861 17.16 -5.83 50.15
N GLU A 862 15.93 -6.13 49.72
CA GLU A 862 15.22 -7.38 49.99
C GLU A 862 15.09 -8.21 48.69
N PRO A 863 16.15 -8.94 48.29
CA PRO A 863 16.17 -9.56 46.97
C PRO A 863 15.26 -10.79 46.85
N PHE A 864 14.99 -11.53 47.93
CA PHE A 864 14.29 -12.81 47.87
C PHE A 864 13.41 -13.07 49.10
N LYS A 865 12.21 -13.60 48.87
CA LYS A 865 11.33 -14.18 49.89
C LYS A 865 11.42 -15.71 49.86
N TYR A 866 11.44 -16.36 51.03
CA TYR A 866 11.38 -17.82 51.10
C TYR A 866 10.00 -18.32 50.66
N SER A 867 9.94 -19.50 50.04
CA SER A 867 8.65 -20.04 49.59
C SER A 867 7.71 -20.50 50.71
N SER A 868 8.16 -20.43 51.96
CA SER A 868 7.33 -20.60 53.15
C SER A 868 7.98 -19.90 54.34
N ASP A 869 7.17 -19.37 55.26
CA ASP A 869 7.64 -18.76 56.53
C ASP A 869 8.36 -19.75 57.45
N ASN A 870 8.30 -21.06 57.16
CA ASN A 870 8.97 -22.11 57.92
C ASN A 870 9.90 -22.94 57.02
N ALA A 871 11.19 -22.59 57.05
CA ALA A 871 12.27 -23.25 56.33
C ALA A 871 12.45 -24.76 56.66
N ALA A 872 11.76 -25.30 57.68
CA ALA A 872 11.79 -26.72 58.03
C ALA A 872 10.68 -27.58 57.38
N THR A 873 9.82 -26.99 56.54
CA THR A 873 8.77 -27.74 55.82
C THR A 873 9.33 -28.41 54.56
N ALA A 874 8.76 -29.56 54.17
CA ALA A 874 9.20 -30.32 53.00
C ALA A 874 9.01 -29.59 51.65
N ASN A 875 8.28 -28.46 51.65
CA ASN A 875 7.95 -27.65 50.48
C ASN A 875 8.69 -26.28 50.48
N ALA A 876 9.66 -26.08 51.40
CA ALA A 876 10.42 -24.83 51.47
C ALA A 876 11.57 -24.82 50.44
N VAL A 877 11.51 -23.90 49.48
CA VAL A 877 12.59 -23.55 48.56
C VAL A 877 13.28 -22.29 49.08
N ASN A 878 14.60 -22.38 49.27
CA ASN A 878 15.43 -21.20 49.43
C ASN A 878 15.60 -20.54 48.06
N VAL A 879 14.85 -19.47 47.81
CA VAL A 879 14.75 -18.80 46.50
C VAL A 879 16.10 -18.23 46.06
N GLU A 880 16.89 -17.68 46.99
CA GLU A 880 18.25 -17.20 46.70
C GLU A 880 19.15 -18.33 46.16
N THR A 881 19.14 -19.49 46.82
CA THR A 881 19.94 -20.66 46.42
C THR A 881 19.48 -21.20 45.07
N TRP A 882 18.17 -21.26 44.83
CA TRP A 882 17.62 -21.67 43.55
C TRP A 882 17.99 -20.70 42.42
N PHE A 883 17.87 -19.39 42.66
CA PHE A 883 18.20 -18.36 41.68
C PHE A 883 19.71 -18.34 41.37
N LEU A 884 20.57 -18.22 42.37
CA LEU A 884 22.03 -18.16 42.19
C LEU A 884 22.64 -19.48 41.68
N GLY A 885 21.92 -20.60 41.85
CA GLY A 885 22.30 -21.90 41.29
C GLY A 885 22.10 -22.02 39.78
N GLN A 886 21.36 -21.09 39.15
CA GLN A 886 21.10 -21.08 37.72
C GLN A 886 22.16 -20.29 36.94
N THR A 887 22.32 -20.61 35.66
CA THR A 887 23.42 -20.07 34.84
C THR A 887 23.28 -18.57 34.66
N GLY A 888 24.37 -17.82 34.87
CA GLY A 888 24.45 -16.40 34.55
C GLY A 888 23.70 -15.46 35.51
N ASN A 889 23.13 -15.98 36.60
CA ASN A 889 22.43 -15.15 37.59
C ASN A 889 23.38 -14.46 38.59
N SER A 890 23.00 -13.28 39.08
CA SER A 890 23.74 -12.58 40.14
C SER A 890 22.86 -11.60 40.92
N THR A 891 23.37 -11.15 42.08
CA THR A 891 22.81 -10.04 42.87
C THR A 891 23.68 -8.78 42.80
N SER A 892 24.34 -8.58 41.66
CA SER A 892 25.28 -7.47 41.47
C SER A 892 24.53 -6.13 41.42
N ALA A 893 25.10 -5.10 42.06
CA ALA A 893 24.56 -3.75 41.94
C ALA A 893 24.64 -3.23 40.50
N VAL A 894 23.58 -2.57 40.05
CA VAL A 894 23.50 -1.93 38.71
C VAL A 894 23.19 -0.45 38.83
N THR A 895 23.55 0.32 37.80
CA THR A 895 23.22 1.75 37.72
C THR A 895 22.46 1.99 36.43
N LEU A 896 21.23 2.48 36.55
CA LEU A 896 20.37 2.81 35.41
C LEU A 896 20.13 4.31 35.31
N THR A 897 19.82 4.78 34.11
CA THR A 897 19.25 6.10 33.84
C THR A 897 17.97 5.86 33.04
N ASP A 898 16.82 6.14 33.64
CA ASP A 898 15.49 5.85 33.05
C ASP A 898 15.38 4.39 32.55
N GLY A 899 15.70 3.45 33.44
CA GLY A 899 15.68 2.01 33.15
C GLY A 899 16.80 1.50 32.22
N MET A 900 17.58 2.39 31.60
CA MET A 900 18.66 2.01 30.68
C MET A 900 20.02 1.89 31.38
N PRO A 901 20.82 0.85 31.10
CA PRO A 901 22.20 0.78 31.55
C PRO A 901 23.08 1.77 30.78
N ALA A 902 24.16 2.23 31.40
CA ALA A 902 25.18 2.97 30.67
C ALA A 902 25.80 2.09 29.58
N ALA A 903 26.20 2.68 28.44
CA ALA A 903 26.84 1.94 27.34
C ALA A 903 28.16 1.21 27.73
N THR A 904 28.71 1.53 28.90
CA THR A 904 29.92 0.93 29.49
C THR A 904 29.62 -0.05 30.62
N ASP A 905 28.36 -0.34 30.91
CA ASP A 905 27.98 -1.28 31.96
C ASP A 905 28.53 -2.68 31.65
N THR A 906 29.12 -3.34 32.65
CA THR A 906 29.77 -4.66 32.49
C THR A 906 29.02 -5.79 33.23
N VAL A 907 27.99 -5.43 33.98
CA VAL A 907 27.10 -6.35 34.71
C VAL A 907 25.98 -6.83 33.79
N LEU A 908 25.42 -5.93 33.00
CA LEU A 908 24.25 -6.18 32.16
C LEU A 908 24.64 -6.44 30.70
N LEU A 909 25.57 -5.66 30.14
CA LEU A 909 25.94 -5.76 28.73
C LEU A 909 26.96 -6.90 28.49
N GLY A 910 26.73 -7.69 27.44
CA GLY A 910 27.54 -8.86 27.11
C GLY A 910 27.32 -10.08 28.02
N LYS A 911 26.32 -10.03 28.91
CA LYS A 911 25.99 -11.10 29.87
C LYS A 911 24.67 -11.81 29.60
N GLY A 912 23.87 -11.33 28.65
CA GLY A 912 22.59 -11.94 28.30
C GLY A 912 22.74 -13.22 27.48
N LYS A 913 21.72 -14.08 27.57
CA LYS A 913 21.52 -15.26 26.73
C LYS A 913 20.84 -14.85 25.43
N ASP A 914 21.40 -15.29 24.31
CA ASP A 914 20.75 -15.18 23.01
C ASP A 914 19.77 -16.34 22.81
N LEU A 915 18.48 -16.01 22.63
CA LEU A 915 17.42 -16.97 22.36
C LEU A 915 17.06 -17.07 20.87
N SER A 916 17.55 -16.17 20.02
CA SER A 916 17.18 -16.10 18.60
C SER A 916 17.53 -17.37 17.81
N ALA A 917 18.59 -18.07 18.24
CA ALA A 917 18.98 -19.35 17.67
C ALA A 917 18.07 -20.52 18.08
N GLN A 918 17.28 -20.37 19.15
CA GLN A 918 16.37 -21.40 19.66
C GLN A 918 14.95 -21.20 19.15
N ASP A 919 14.55 -19.95 18.96
CA ASP A 919 13.20 -19.59 18.58
C ASP A 919 13.21 -18.24 17.86
N SER A 920 12.71 -18.21 16.62
CA SER A 920 12.77 -17.06 15.73
C SER A 920 11.93 -15.86 16.18
N PHE A 921 11.10 -16.02 17.22
CA PHE A 921 10.41 -14.90 17.85
C PHE A 921 11.39 -13.91 18.50
N PHE A 922 12.43 -14.43 19.15
CA PHE A 922 13.38 -13.61 19.89
C PHE A 922 14.39 -12.96 18.94
N GLU A 923 14.57 -11.66 19.11
CA GLU A 923 15.70 -10.93 18.55
C GLU A 923 16.98 -11.31 19.26
N SER A 924 18.09 -11.29 18.51
CA SER A 924 19.41 -11.60 19.02
C SER A 924 19.83 -10.55 20.05
N THR A 925 20.07 -11.00 21.28
CA THR A 925 20.55 -10.14 22.37
C THR A 925 21.72 -10.78 23.09
N ASN A 926 22.63 -9.95 23.61
CA ASN A 926 23.70 -10.40 24.50
C ASN A 926 23.71 -9.63 25.81
N TYR A 927 22.60 -9.03 26.23
CA TYR A 927 22.49 -8.19 27.43
C TYR A 927 21.31 -8.61 28.31
N ILE A 928 21.39 -8.26 29.59
CA ILE A 928 20.34 -8.45 30.62
C ILE A 928 19.54 -7.14 30.73
N GLY A 929 18.22 -7.23 30.84
CA GLY A 929 17.32 -6.08 30.84
C GLY A 929 16.71 -5.78 29.47
N ALA A 930 15.79 -4.82 29.45
CA ALA A 930 15.03 -4.41 28.27
C ALA A 930 15.83 -3.56 27.26
N PHE A 931 17.02 -3.09 27.62
CA PHE A 931 17.79 -2.10 26.85
C PHE A 931 19.25 -2.53 26.66
N ASP A 932 19.80 -2.20 25.49
CA ASP A 932 21.19 -2.47 25.12
C ASP A 932 22.19 -1.36 25.55
N GLY A 933 21.67 -0.33 26.23
CA GLY A 933 22.42 0.86 26.65
C GLY A 933 22.74 1.85 25.52
N LYS A 934 22.16 1.68 24.33
CA LYS A 934 22.39 2.57 23.17
C LYS A 934 21.11 3.07 22.53
N LYS A 935 20.14 2.18 22.29
CA LYS A 935 18.87 2.48 21.62
C LYS A 935 17.74 2.49 22.63
N ASP A 936 17.05 3.61 22.73
CA ASP A 936 15.76 3.67 23.43
C ASP A 936 14.63 3.40 22.44
N TRP A 937 14.05 2.20 22.50
CA TRP A 937 12.94 1.80 21.63
C TRP A 937 11.62 2.52 21.96
N ARG A 938 11.55 3.26 23.08
CA ARG A 938 10.39 4.08 23.47
C ARG A 938 10.33 5.42 22.75
N GLN A 939 11.46 5.87 22.18
CA GLN A 939 11.59 7.21 21.63
C GLN A 939 10.56 7.49 20.51
N GLY A 940 9.82 8.59 20.66
CA GLY A 940 8.92 9.14 19.65
C GLY A 940 7.44 8.83 19.86
N TRP A 941 7.09 7.77 20.59
CA TRP A 941 5.73 7.23 20.56
C TRP A 941 5.07 7.02 21.92
N VAL A 942 5.86 6.85 22.98
CA VAL A 942 5.32 6.65 24.33
C VAL A 942 4.84 7.97 24.94
N HIS A 943 3.85 7.87 25.82
CA HIS A 943 3.58 8.88 26.81
C HIS A 943 4.67 8.85 27.90
N ILE A 944 5.37 9.97 28.08
CA ILE A 944 6.31 10.16 29.19
C ILE A 944 5.59 10.99 30.26
N PRO A 945 5.36 10.45 31.46
CA PRO A 945 4.82 11.23 32.57
C PRO A 945 5.72 12.44 32.87
N GLN A 946 5.13 13.62 33.10
CA GLN A 946 5.88 14.86 33.42
C GLN A 946 6.34 14.92 34.87
#